data_AF-A0A5J9VX69-F1
#
_entry.id   AF-A0A5J9VX69-F1
#
_cell.length_a   1.000
_cell.length_b   1.000
_cell.length_c   1.000
_cell.angle_alpha   90.00
_cell.angle_beta   90.00
_cell.angle_gamma   90.00
#
_symmetry.space_group_name_H-M   'P 1'
#
loop_
_entity.id
_entity.type
_entity.pdbx_description
1 polymer ?
#
loop_
_entity_poly.entity_id
_entity_poly.type
_entity_poly.pdbx_seq_one_letter_code
_entity_poly.pdbx_strand_id
1 'polypeptide(L)'
;MGIHGFFKWVVTKYPGVISPAKEEPAAGHGSSKGTSDGIVYDNLYLDMNFIIHSCFHPQDSVHTPTHVRAPTTLDEVFESIFTYMDCLVRVVRPRRLLYLAVDGVAPCAKMNQIRRGRFHTARMQAATEEEENRSAEESRAQGKEVPPRETSPEVSDPNVITPGTEFMEKLSQALEYYVRSRLNSDPDWKHMMVILSDANVPGEGEHKIMSFIRAQRSVEGYDPNTRHCLFGHDADLIVLALASHEVHFSILREDALLPYKSEKNSGLTEASLKKAYLFLNIWVLREYLEIELKILDPVCEPDIERLIDDFIFICFLLGNDFIPKIPSLEVHEYAVDLLIEVYKTTFNKMGGYIVSTDKIKDKHAAYLDVSRLEIFFHELSVYEEKIFLKRYGLQQESLKQRYHEILDEASETERLRLRPKLDDLLFNEDRPYDRVSDAPFAKYFLFSRQIDKYCSCSPAAVLTHLLQIRRGLPGWKSRFYREYFGVETSNEIGKLKNDLAQKYLEGLCWVLQCYFADVPSWSWYYPFYVAPFVSDLKGLSQFEIHFTMDKPLRPFDQLMAVLPAQSGRALPKCYRKLMAREEPKTQPFCPNLQTDMNGKHFFWNVISEELLLSATKEADRELSVHEMRRNTTRQEKIFLKRDSNALGHNEVFVPTPYSPPQKAPIDSAMSGIGGWLSPHGGNDDGLISGFFGSPVKDLQDSTNDQAVSATFFNPEAMNPIPGLLENARVPEKTVTGADISKRPLWHTYPGLRPPRPK
;
A
#
# COMPACT_ATOMS: atom_id res chain seq x y z
N MET A 1 5.71 -5.08 8.25
CA MET A 1 5.88 -5.17 6.78
C MET A 1 6.92 -4.14 6.36
N GLY A 2 7.37 -4.15 5.10
CA GLY A 2 8.61 -3.53 4.60
C GLY A 2 8.70 -2.01 4.70
N ILE A 3 8.57 -1.28 3.59
CA ILE A 3 8.71 0.19 3.42
C ILE A 3 7.92 1.03 4.47
N HIS A 4 7.11 0.43 5.34
CA HIS A 4 6.61 1.01 6.60
C HIS A 4 7.75 1.52 7.50
N GLY A 5 8.05 2.81 7.39
CA GLY A 5 9.18 3.49 8.02
C GLY A 5 10.11 4.20 7.03
N PHE A 6 9.98 3.92 5.73
CA PHE A 6 10.73 4.56 4.65
C PHE A 6 10.43 6.05 4.55
N PHE A 7 9.15 6.46 4.58
CA PHE A 7 8.80 7.89 4.66
C PHE A 7 9.51 8.57 5.83
N LYS A 8 9.49 7.95 7.01
CA LYS A 8 10.20 8.47 8.19
C LYS A 8 11.71 8.53 7.96
N TRP A 9 12.30 7.52 7.32
CA TRP A 9 13.71 7.54 6.94
C TRP A 9 14.03 8.68 5.99
N VAL A 10 13.26 8.85 4.90
CA VAL A 10 13.39 9.94 3.91
C VAL A 10 13.35 11.29 4.60
N VAL A 11 12.29 11.60 5.36
CA VAL A 11 12.13 12.91 6.01
C VAL A 11 13.18 13.16 7.10
N THR A 12 13.64 12.10 7.79
CA THR A 12 14.69 12.26 8.81
C THR A 12 16.08 12.43 8.18
N LYS A 13 16.33 11.87 6.99
CA LYS A 13 17.63 11.95 6.32
C LYS A 13 17.74 13.18 5.42
N TYR A 14 16.64 13.54 4.78
CA TYR A 14 16.49 14.57 3.76
C TYR A 14 15.39 15.56 4.16
N PRO A 15 15.57 16.38 5.20
CA PRO A 15 14.48 17.22 5.73
C PRO A 15 13.99 18.28 4.73
N GLY A 16 14.80 18.69 3.75
CA GLY A 16 14.41 19.69 2.74
C GLY A 16 13.31 19.22 1.77
N VAL A 17 12.98 17.93 1.75
CA VAL A 17 11.95 17.37 0.86
C VAL A 17 10.52 17.76 1.25
N ILE A 18 10.29 18.20 2.49
CA ILE A 18 8.96 18.54 2.99
C ILE A 18 8.69 20.06 2.96
N SER A 19 7.49 20.45 2.55
CA SER A 19 6.96 21.81 2.73
C SER A 19 5.54 21.79 3.31
N PRO A 20 5.15 22.77 4.15
CA PRO A 20 3.82 22.81 4.73
C PRO A 20 2.78 23.19 3.66
N ALA A 21 1.66 22.47 3.61
CA ALA A 21 0.53 22.86 2.77
C ALA A 21 -0.40 23.76 3.58
N LYS A 22 -0.59 25.01 3.13
CA LYS A 22 -1.54 25.93 3.77
C LYS A 22 -2.83 26.00 2.96
N GLU A 23 -3.94 25.85 3.66
CA GLU A 23 -5.25 26.21 3.15
C GLU A 23 -5.39 27.75 3.24
N GLU A 24 -5.29 28.45 2.11
CA GLU A 24 -5.67 29.86 2.09
C GLU A 24 -7.19 29.99 2.21
N PRO A 25 -7.71 30.92 3.04
CA PRO A 25 -9.15 31.18 3.09
C PRO A 25 -9.65 31.53 1.69
N ALA A 26 -10.89 31.17 1.39
CA ALA A 26 -11.55 31.47 0.12
C ALA A 26 -11.59 33.00 -0.09
N ALA A 27 -10.52 33.57 -0.64
CA ALA A 27 -10.48 34.96 -1.04
C ALA A 27 -11.39 35.10 -2.26
N GLY A 28 -12.24 36.14 -2.23
CA GLY A 28 -13.17 36.45 -3.30
C GLY A 28 -12.52 36.38 -4.68
N HIS A 29 -13.21 35.65 -5.56
CA HIS A 29 -13.10 35.55 -7.01
C HIS A 29 -11.77 35.96 -7.68
N GLY A 30 -11.14 35.01 -8.37
CA GLY A 30 -10.29 35.29 -9.54
C GLY A 30 -8.82 35.62 -9.28
N SER A 31 -8.28 35.34 -8.10
CA SER A 31 -6.83 35.44 -7.89
C SER A 31 -6.12 34.24 -8.53
N SER A 32 -5.37 34.47 -9.61
CA SER A 32 -4.48 33.50 -10.27
C SER A 32 -3.24 33.13 -9.43
N LYS A 33 -3.23 33.43 -8.13
CA LYS A 33 -2.13 33.10 -7.23
C LYS A 33 -2.21 31.60 -6.90
N GLY A 34 -1.05 30.92 -6.95
CA GLY A 34 -0.92 29.49 -6.69
C GLY A 34 -1.22 29.09 -5.24
N THR A 35 -0.73 27.93 -4.80
CA THR A 35 -0.73 27.57 -3.37
C THR A 35 0.09 28.57 -2.55
N SER A 36 0.11 28.44 -1.23
CA SER A 36 0.89 29.34 -0.35
C SER A 36 2.37 29.44 -0.68
N ASP A 37 2.90 28.46 -1.41
CA ASP A 37 4.29 28.36 -1.84
C ASP A 37 4.49 28.88 -3.28
N GLY A 38 3.44 29.42 -3.90
CA GLY A 38 3.42 29.91 -5.28
C GLY A 38 3.36 28.80 -6.34
N ILE A 39 3.26 27.54 -5.94
CA ILE A 39 3.20 26.39 -6.87
C ILE A 39 1.76 26.22 -7.37
N VAL A 40 1.61 26.03 -8.68
CA VAL A 40 0.34 25.69 -9.33
C VAL A 40 0.41 24.24 -9.79
N TYR A 41 -0.56 23.41 -9.45
CA TYR A 41 -0.63 22.02 -9.90
C TYR A 41 -1.61 21.88 -11.07
N ASP A 42 -1.26 21.07 -12.07
CA ASP A 42 -2.14 20.78 -13.20
C ASP A 42 -3.07 19.63 -12.86
N ASN A 43 -2.51 18.57 -12.29
CA ASN A 43 -3.21 17.31 -12.05
C ASN A 43 -3.16 16.93 -10.57
N LEU A 44 -4.32 16.61 -9.99
CA LEU A 44 -4.45 16.01 -8.66
C LEU A 44 -4.92 14.56 -8.79
N TYR A 45 -4.21 13.64 -8.16
CA TYR A 45 -4.53 12.22 -8.11
C TYR A 45 -4.88 11.83 -6.68
N LEU A 46 -6.05 11.23 -6.47
CA LEU A 46 -6.49 10.78 -5.17
C LEU A 46 -6.49 9.26 -5.12
N ASP A 47 -5.63 8.69 -4.28
CA ASP A 47 -5.85 7.33 -3.78
C ASP A 47 -7.02 7.36 -2.80
N MET A 48 -8.17 6.88 -3.28
CA MET A 48 -9.43 6.97 -2.55
C MET A 48 -9.47 5.99 -1.38
N ASN A 49 -8.70 4.91 -1.38
CA ASN A 49 -8.80 3.88 -0.35
C ASN A 49 -8.40 4.41 1.02
N PHE A 50 -7.37 5.25 1.10
CA PHE A 50 -7.01 5.94 2.33
C PHE A 50 -8.15 6.86 2.83
N ILE A 51 -8.79 7.61 1.93
CA ILE A 51 -9.90 8.53 2.26
C ILE A 51 -11.09 7.72 2.79
N ILE A 52 -11.48 6.65 2.09
CA ILE A 52 -12.62 5.79 2.45
C ILE A 52 -12.40 5.20 3.85
N HIS A 53 -11.22 4.61 4.10
CA HIS A 53 -10.90 4.05 5.42
C HIS A 53 -10.94 5.11 6.53
N SER A 54 -10.38 6.30 6.27
CA SER A 54 -10.37 7.42 7.24
C SER A 54 -11.78 7.93 7.58
N CYS A 55 -12.69 7.89 6.61
CA CYS A 55 -14.08 8.32 6.78
C CYS A 55 -14.95 7.24 7.42
N PHE A 56 -14.65 5.95 7.22
CA PHE A 56 -15.33 4.82 7.89
C PHE A 56 -14.97 4.71 9.37
N HIS A 57 -13.69 4.89 9.70
CA HIS A 57 -13.17 4.70 11.04
C HIS A 57 -12.37 5.94 11.48
N PRO A 58 -13.05 7.08 11.68
CA PRO A 58 -12.37 8.30 12.10
C PRO A 58 -11.62 8.10 13.43
N GLN A 59 -12.10 7.19 14.28
CA GLN A 59 -11.51 6.85 15.59
C GLN A 59 -10.11 6.23 15.49
N ASP A 60 -9.81 5.56 14.37
CA ASP A 60 -8.52 4.89 14.14
C ASP A 60 -7.46 5.89 13.67
N SER A 61 -7.86 7.12 13.33
CA SER A 61 -6.92 8.21 13.09
C SER A 61 -6.24 8.61 14.39
N VAL A 62 -4.91 8.64 14.39
CA VAL A 62 -4.08 9.00 15.55
C VAL A 62 -4.37 10.41 16.08
N HIS A 63 -5.11 11.23 15.32
CA HIS A 63 -5.27 12.65 15.55
C HIS A 63 -6.73 13.12 15.67
N THR A 64 -7.72 12.22 15.60
CA THR A 64 -9.12 12.59 15.88
C THR A 64 -9.32 12.78 17.39
N PRO A 65 -10.00 13.85 17.82
CA PRO A 65 -10.39 13.99 19.21
C PRO A 65 -11.22 12.78 19.64
N THR A 66 -11.06 12.34 20.89
CA THR A 66 -11.81 11.22 21.51
C THR A 66 -13.34 11.38 21.50
N HIS A 67 -13.86 12.51 21.00
CA HIS A 67 -15.28 12.84 20.93
C HIS A 67 -15.88 12.76 19.51
N VAL A 68 -15.09 12.51 18.46
CA VAL A 68 -15.66 12.30 17.13
C VAL A 68 -16.46 11.00 17.17
N ARG A 69 -17.71 10.99 16.69
CA ARG A 69 -18.54 9.78 16.61
C ARG A 69 -18.20 9.04 15.31
N ALA A 70 -18.16 7.71 15.36
CA ALA A 70 -18.11 6.91 14.13
C ALA A 70 -19.43 7.07 13.36
N PRO A 71 -19.39 7.10 12.01
CA PRO A 71 -20.60 7.19 11.22
C PRO A 71 -21.48 5.97 11.49
N THR A 72 -22.79 6.19 11.50
CA THR A 72 -23.80 5.17 11.78
C THR A 72 -24.53 4.71 10.53
N THR A 73 -24.52 5.54 9.48
CA THR A 73 -25.14 5.31 8.18
C THR A 73 -24.12 5.45 7.05
N LEU A 74 -24.41 4.84 5.89
CA LEU A 74 -23.59 5.06 4.70
C LEU A 74 -23.65 6.50 4.19
N ASP A 75 -24.78 7.18 4.41
CA ASP A 75 -24.95 8.57 4.00
C ASP A 75 -23.95 9.49 4.72
N GLU A 76 -23.80 9.34 6.04
CA GLU A 76 -22.77 10.06 6.84
C GLU A 76 -21.34 9.76 6.36
N VAL A 77 -21.06 8.52 5.95
CA VAL A 77 -19.77 8.14 5.36
C VAL A 77 -19.54 8.91 4.06
N PHE A 78 -20.51 8.95 3.16
CA PHE A 78 -20.37 9.62 1.87
C PHE A 78 -20.20 11.14 2.03
N GLU A 79 -20.96 11.77 2.92
CA GLU A 79 -20.79 13.20 3.23
C GLU A 79 -19.39 13.52 3.79
N SER A 80 -18.86 12.63 4.64
CA SER A 80 -17.50 12.74 5.17
C SER A 80 -16.45 12.63 4.05
N ILE A 81 -16.63 11.68 3.12
CA ILE A 81 -15.76 11.53 1.94
C ILE A 81 -15.80 12.80 1.07
N PHE A 82 -16.98 13.32 0.77
CA PHE A 82 -17.14 14.53 -0.05
C PHE A 82 -16.48 15.74 0.59
N THR A 83 -16.67 15.93 1.90
CA THR A 83 -16.05 17.01 2.67
C THR A 83 -14.52 16.89 2.66
N TYR A 84 -14.01 15.66 2.79
CA TYR A 84 -12.58 15.38 2.72
C TYR A 84 -12.03 15.76 1.34
N MET A 85 -12.67 15.31 0.27
CA MET A 85 -12.25 15.62 -1.11
C MET A 85 -12.28 17.11 -1.40
N ASP A 86 -13.32 17.83 -0.99
CA ASP A 86 -13.41 19.29 -1.12
C ASP A 86 -12.25 19.99 -0.42
N CYS A 87 -11.79 19.48 0.73
CA CYS A 87 -10.62 19.99 1.43
C CYS A 87 -9.35 19.82 0.58
N LEU A 88 -9.12 18.62 0.03
CA LEU A 88 -7.95 18.34 -0.79
C LEU A 88 -7.91 19.19 -2.07
N VAL A 89 -9.05 19.34 -2.76
CA VAL A 89 -9.14 20.19 -3.95
C VAL A 89 -8.84 21.65 -3.59
N ARG A 90 -9.32 22.16 -2.46
CA ARG A 90 -9.03 23.53 -2.00
C ARG A 90 -7.57 23.74 -1.60
N VAL A 91 -6.91 22.73 -1.05
CA VAL A 91 -5.48 22.76 -0.68
C VAL A 91 -4.59 22.76 -1.93
N VAL A 92 -4.88 21.91 -2.91
CA VAL A 92 -4.02 21.71 -4.09
C VAL A 92 -4.35 22.67 -5.24
N ARG A 93 -5.64 22.96 -5.44
CA ARG A 93 -6.19 23.77 -6.55
C ARG A 93 -5.72 23.30 -7.93
N PRO A 94 -5.99 22.03 -8.32
CA PRO A 94 -5.64 21.51 -9.64
C PRO A 94 -6.29 22.35 -10.76
N ARG A 95 -5.55 22.61 -11.83
CA ARG A 95 -6.01 23.46 -12.94
C ARG A 95 -6.60 22.70 -14.12
N ARG A 96 -6.29 21.41 -14.26
CA ARG A 96 -6.63 20.62 -15.45
C ARG A 96 -7.38 19.34 -15.10
N LEU A 97 -6.82 18.49 -14.23
CA LEU A 97 -7.33 17.13 -14.01
C LEU A 97 -7.47 16.80 -12.53
N LEU A 98 -8.58 16.16 -12.17
CA LEU A 98 -8.76 15.39 -10.95
C LEU A 98 -8.95 13.91 -11.30
N TYR A 99 -8.08 13.04 -10.82
CA TYR A 99 -8.17 11.61 -11.04
C TYR A 99 -8.48 10.90 -9.72
N LEU A 100 -9.61 10.20 -9.67
CA LEU A 100 -10.12 9.48 -8.50
C LEU A 100 -9.87 7.98 -8.69
N ALA A 101 -8.95 7.41 -7.90
CA ALA A 101 -8.57 6.00 -8.00
C ALA A 101 -9.07 5.22 -6.79
N VAL A 102 -10.10 4.41 -6.99
CA VAL A 102 -10.58 3.44 -5.99
C VAL A 102 -9.90 2.10 -6.26
N ASP A 103 -9.45 1.37 -5.23
CA ASP A 103 -8.87 0.05 -5.43
C ASP A 103 -9.89 -0.88 -6.12
N GLY A 104 -9.42 -1.55 -7.17
CA GLY A 104 -10.12 -2.63 -7.84
C GLY A 104 -9.54 -3.98 -7.47
N VAL A 105 -9.86 -4.99 -8.30
CA VAL A 105 -9.29 -6.33 -8.13
C VAL A 105 -7.76 -6.24 -8.27
N ALA A 106 -7.03 -6.69 -7.25
CA ALA A 106 -5.58 -6.66 -7.19
C ALA A 106 -4.98 -7.96 -7.76
N PRO A 107 -3.70 -7.95 -8.19
CA PRO A 107 -2.98 -9.18 -8.57
C PRO A 107 -2.85 -10.18 -7.40
N CYS A 108 -2.76 -11.48 -7.71
CA CYS A 108 -2.55 -12.56 -6.74
C CYS A 108 -1.35 -12.34 -5.82
N ALA A 109 -0.30 -11.69 -6.33
CA ALA A 109 0.86 -11.28 -5.53
C ALA A 109 0.48 -10.45 -4.30
N LYS A 110 -0.55 -9.59 -4.40
CA LYS A 110 -1.07 -8.75 -3.31
C LYS A 110 -2.15 -9.45 -2.46
N MET A 111 -2.85 -10.44 -3.03
CA MET A 111 -4.01 -11.07 -2.40
C MET A 111 -3.70 -11.69 -1.03
N ASN A 112 -2.52 -12.27 -0.84
CA ASN A 112 -2.13 -12.84 0.45
C ASN A 112 -2.03 -11.77 1.56
N GLN A 113 -1.51 -10.59 1.23
CA GLN A 113 -1.46 -9.45 2.14
C GLN A 113 -2.86 -8.94 2.47
N ILE A 114 -3.73 -8.79 1.45
CA ILE A 114 -5.12 -8.37 1.63
C ILE A 114 -5.86 -9.37 2.52
N ARG A 115 -5.80 -10.67 2.20
CA ARG A 115 -6.40 -11.76 2.98
C ARG A 115 -5.97 -11.71 4.43
N ARG A 116 -4.65 -11.61 4.69
CA ARG A 116 -4.12 -11.48 6.05
C ARG A 116 -4.69 -10.27 6.78
N GLY A 117 -4.79 -9.11 6.10
CA GLY A 117 -5.39 -7.90 6.65
C GLY A 117 -6.85 -8.11 7.05
N ARG A 118 -7.68 -8.64 6.15
CA ARG A 118 -9.12 -8.85 6.38
C ARG A 118 -9.39 -9.85 7.52
N PHE A 119 -8.63 -10.94 7.57
CA PHE A 119 -8.72 -11.91 8.68
C PHE A 119 -8.26 -11.32 10.01
N HIS A 120 -7.22 -10.48 10.00
CA HIS A 120 -6.77 -9.79 11.21
C HIS A 120 -7.85 -8.84 11.72
N THR A 121 -8.43 -8.02 10.84
CA THR A 121 -9.50 -7.09 11.18
C THR A 121 -10.71 -7.81 11.77
N ALA A 122 -11.22 -8.86 11.12
CA ALA A 122 -12.35 -9.63 11.63
C ALA A 122 -12.09 -10.23 13.03
N ARG A 123 -10.86 -10.66 13.30
CA ARG A 123 -10.47 -11.18 14.61
C ARG A 123 -10.39 -10.09 15.67
N MET A 124 -9.89 -8.90 15.33
CA MET A 124 -9.87 -7.75 16.25
C MET A 124 -11.29 -7.32 16.59
N GLN A 125 -12.20 -7.28 15.62
CA GLN A 125 -13.60 -6.99 15.87
C GLN A 125 -14.26 -8.01 16.79
N ALA A 126 -14.05 -9.31 16.54
CA ALA A 126 -14.59 -10.35 17.42
C ALA A 126 -14.09 -10.22 18.87
N ALA A 127 -12.81 -9.87 19.06
CA ALA A 127 -12.25 -9.63 20.39
C ALA A 127 -12.85 -8.38 21.06
N THR A 128 -13.03 -7.29 20.31
CA THR A 128 -13.68 -6.07 20.82
C THR A 128 -15.14 -6.34 21.21
N GLU A 129 -15.89 -7.08 20.39
CA GLU A 129 -17.28 -7.45 20.69
C GLU A 129 -17.40 -8.34 21.93
N GLU A 130 -16.46 -9.28 22.11
CA GLU A 130 -16.42 -10.13 23.32
C GLU A 130 -16.16 -9.28 24.58
N GLU A 131 -15.25 -8.32 24.51
CA GLU A 131 -14.94 -7.40 25.61
C GLU A 131 -16.12 -6.47 25.92
N GLU A 132 -16.76 -5.90 24.89
CA GLU A 132 -17.97 -5.08 25.02
C GLU A 132 -19.11 -5.86 25.68
N ASN A 133 -19.34 -7.10 25.25
CA ASN A 133 -20.37 -7.97 25.84
C ASN A 133 -20.08 -8.29 27.31
N ARG A 134 -18.81 -8.58 27.65
CA ARG A 134 -18.39 -8.82 29.03
C ARG A 134 -18.62 -7.58 29.91
N SER A 135 -18.22 -6.41 29.42
CA SER A 135 -18.44 -5.14 30.12
C SER A 135 -19.92 -4.78 30.27
N ALA A 136 -20.74 -5.09 29.26
CA ALA A 136 -22.19 -4.93 29.32
C ALA A 136 -22.84 -5.88 30.34
N GLU A 137 -22.41 -7.14 30.41
CA GLU A 137 -22.88 -8.10 31.42
C GLU A 137 -22.51 -7.66 32.84
N GLU A 138 -21.27 -7.20 33.06
CA GLU A 138 -20.83 -6.64 34.34
C GLU A 138 -21.64 -5.40 34.74
N SER A 139 -21.92 -4.51 33.79
CA SER A 139 -22.74 -3.31 34.01
C SER A 139 -24.18 -3.67 34.36
N ARG A 140 -24.78 -4.65 33.67
CA ARG A 140 -26.11 -5.18 33.99
C ARG A 140 -26.13 -5.84 35.38
N ALA A 141 -25.08 -6.58 35.74
CA ALA A 141 -24.93 -7.17 37.08
C ALA A 141 -24.80 -6.10 38.19
N GLN A 142 -24.25 -4.92 37.87
CA GLN A 142 -24.19 -3.75 38.76
C GLN A 142 -25.50 -2.92 38.75
N GLY A 143 -26.54 -3.36 38.05
CA GLY A 143 -27.82 -2.64 37.94
C GLY A 143 -27.76 -1.37 37.08
N LYS A 144 -26.73 -1.20 36.26
CA LYS A 144 -26.61 -0.09 35.31
C LYS A 144 -27.32 -0.42 34.00
N GLU A 145 -27.99 0.58 33.44
CA GLU A 145 -28.64 0.47 32.13
C GLU A 145 -27.58 0.49 31.02
N VAL A 146 -27.65 -0.47 30.09
CA VAL A 146 -26.74 -0.56 28.94
C VAL A 146 -27.51 -0.11 27.70
N PRO A 147 -27.10 0.98 27.03
CA PRO A 147 -27.79 1.46 25.84
C PRO A 147 -27.70 0.45 24.69
N PRO A 148 -28.72 0.36 23.83
CA PRO A 148 -28.69 -0.50 22.64
C PRO A 148 -27.64 -0.04 21.62
N ARG A 149 -27.08 -0.99 20.88
CA ARG A 149 -26.05 -0.73 19.85
C ARG A 149 -26.71 -0.07 18.63
N GLU A 150 -26.50 1.22 18.43
CA GLU A 150 -27.04 2.02 17.31
C GLU A 150 -26.12 2.00 16.07
N THR A 151 -25.69 0.83 15.60
CA THR A 151 -24.85 0.73 14.39
C THR A 151 -25.55 -0.08 13.33
N SER A 152 -25.66 0.48 12.11
CA SER A 152 -26.16 -0.29 10.98
C SER A 152 -25.18 -1.43 10.63
N PRO A 153 -25.69 -2.61 10.20
CA PRO A 153 -24.83 -3.73 9.81
C PRO A 153 -23.88 -3.41 8.64
N GLU A 154 -24.22 -2.40 7.84
CA GLU A 154 -23.47 -1.99 6.65
C GLU A 154 -22.20 -1.21 6.99
N VAL A 155 -22.19 -0.45 8.10
CA VAL A 155 -21.02 0.34 8.54
C VAL A 155 -20.18 -0.41 9.59
N SER A 156 -20.73 -1.50 10.16
CA SER A 156 -20.03 -2.27 11.20
C SER A 156 -18.92 -3.19 10.68
N ASP A 157 -18.94 -3.60 9.40
CA ASP A 157 -17.93 -4.51 8.84
C ASP A 157 -16.95 -3.74 7.93
N PRO A 158 -15.71 -3.42 8.37
CA PRO A 158 -14.68 -2.74 7.58
C PRO A 158 -14.25 -3.53 6.34
N ASN A 159 -14.47 -4.85 6.32
CA ASN A 159 -14.11 -5.66 5.17
C ASN A 159 -15.01 -5.40 3.96
N VAL A 160 -16.10 -4.64 4.12
CA VAL A 160 -16.94 -4.16 2.99
C VAL A 160 -16.18 -3.22 2.06
N ILE A 161 -15.07 -2.62 2.51
CA ILE A 161 -14.15 -1.81 1.69
C ILE A 161 -13.27 -2.76 0.86
N THR A 162 -13.89 -3.53 -0.03
CA THR A 162 -13.24 -4.49 -0.94
C THR A 162 -14.01 -4.50 -2.26
N PRO A 163 -13.34 -4.57 -3.42
CA PRO A 163 -14.01 -4.62 -4.72
C PRO A 163 -15.08 -5.70 -4.81
N GLY A 164 -16.20 -5.37 -5.46
CA GLY A 164 -17.31 -6.29 -5.66
C GLY A 164 -18.33 -6.33 -4.53
N THR A 165 -18.16 -5.62 -3.41
CA THR A 165 -19.19 -5.51 -2.38
C THR A 165 -20.30 -4.53 -2.79
N GLU A 166 -21.47 -4.61 -2.16
CA GLU A 166 -22.57 -3.68 -2.43
C GLU A 166 -22.20 -2.25 -2.02
N PHE A 167 -21.39 -2.11 -0.97
CA PHE A 167 -20.85 -0.83 -0.54
C PHE A 167 -20.04 -0.16 -1.65
N MET A 168 -19.12 -0.86 -2.31
CA MET A 168 -18.29 -0.27 -3.37
C MET A 168 -19.11 0.15 -4.61
N GLU A 169 -20.20 -0.57 -4.91
CA GLU A 169 -21.14 -0.17 -5.97
C GLU A 169 -21.88 1.13 -5.60
N LYS A 170 -22.42 1.22 -4.37
CA LYS A 170 -23.05 2.45 -3.86
C LYS A 170 -22.06 3.63 -3.82
N LEU A 171 -20.81 3.37 -3.42
CA LEU A 171 -19.74 4.37 -3.41
C LEU A 171 -19.46 4.90 -4.83
N SER A 172 -19.39 4.02 -5.84
CA SER A 172 -19.21 4.45 -7.23
C SER A 172 -20.32 5.42 -7.64
N GLN A 173 -21.58 5.08 -7.38
CA GLN A 173 -22.74 5.95 -7.66
C GLN A 173 -22.68 7.28 -6.89
N ALA A 174 -22.27 7.25 -5.61
CA ALA A 174 -22.11 8.44 -4.79
C ALA A 174 -21.00 9.37 -5.31
N LEU A 175 -19.87 8.82 -5.75
CA LEU A 175 -18.78 9.60 -6.36
C LEU A 175 -19.20 10.21 -7.70
N GLU A 176 -19.93 9.47 -8.54
CA GLU A 176 -20.48 10.03 -9.78
C GLU A 176 -21.42 11.22 -9.50
N TYR A 177 -22.32 11.08 -8.51
CA TYR A 177 -23.15 12.19 -8.04
C TYR A 177 -22.32 13.40 -7.60
N TYR A 178 -21.34 13.17 -6.72
CA TYR A 178 -20.50 14.23 -6.18
C TYR A 178 -19.77 15.01 -7.27
N VAL A 179 -19.14 14.30 -8.21
CA VAL A 179 -18.42 14.92 -9.33
C VAL A 179 -19.35 15.79 -10.18
N ARG A 180 -20.53 15.28 -10.55
CA ARG A 180 -21.52 16.04 -11.33
C ARG A 180 -22.02 17.26 -10.55
N SER A 181 -22.31 17.09 -9.26
CA SER A 181 -22.73 18.18 -8.37
C SER A 181 -21.69 19.31 -8.33
N ARG A 182 -20.40 18.98 -8.13
CA ARG A 182 -19.32 19.97 -8.09
C ARG A 182 -19.05 20.64 -9.43
N LEU A 183 -19.05 19.91 -10.55
CA LEU A 183 -18.91 20.51 -11.90
C LEU A 183 -20.01 21.54 -12.21
N ASN A 184 -21.21 21.35 -11.67
CA ASN A 184 -22.33 22.26 -11.87
C ASN A 184 -22.30 23.46 -10.91
N SER A 185 -21.94 23.25 -9.64
CA SER A 185 -22.09 24.24 -8.56
C SER A 185 -20.80 24.98 -8.17
N ASP A 186 -19.63 24.37 -8.32
CA ASP A 186 -18.36 24.90 -7.83
C ASP A 186 -17.54 25.55 -8.96
N PRO A 187 -17.22 26.86 -8.86
CA PRO A 187 -16.40 27.55 -9.85
C PRO A 187 -15.00 26.97 -10.04
N ASP A 188 -14.38 26.41 -9.00
CA ASP A 188 -13.02 25.86 -9.06
C ASP A 188 -12.98 24.58 -9.94
N TRP A 189 -14.11 23.90 -10.08
CA TRP A 189 -14.26 22.69 -10.90
C TRP A 189 -14.64 22.99 -12.34
N LYS A 190 -15.04 24.23 -12.65
CA LYS A 190 -15.68 24.60 -13.93
C LYS A 190 -14.89 24.16 -15.18
N HIS A 191 -13.57 24.26 -15.13
CA HIS A 191 -12.68 23.96 -16.27
C HIS A 191 -11.96 22.61 -16.14
N MET A 192 -12.17 21.90 -15.04
CA MET A 192 -11.47 20.65 -14.72
C MET A 192 -12.11 19.45 -15.43
N MET A 193 -11.27 18.50 -15.84
CA MET A 193 -11.70 17.15 -16.19
C MET A 193 -11.60 16.27 -14.96
N VAL A 194 -12.57 15.38 -14.76
CA VAL A 194 -12.55 14.43 -13.66
C VAL A 194 -12.59 13.02 -14.22
N ILE A 195 -11.61 12.18 -13.87
CA ILE A 195 -11.61 10.76 -14.21
C ILE A 195 -11.92 9.96 -12.95
N LEU A 196 -12.95 9.12 -13.01
CA LEU A 196 -13.29 8.16 -11.97
C LEU A 196 -12.89 6.76 -12.44
N SER A 197 -11.90 6.19 -11.76
CA SER A 197 -11.59 4.77 -11.82
C SER A 197 -12.19 4.09 -10.58
N ASP A 198 -13.38 3.50 -10.73
CA ASP A 198 -14.06 2.80 -9.63
C ASP A 198 -13.44 1.41 -9.33
N ALA A 199 -14.03 0.71 -8.36
CA ALA A 199 -13.55 -0.61 -7.91
C ALA A 199 -13.76 -1.74 -8.93
N ASN A 200 -14.55 -1.52 -9.99
CA ASN A 200 -14.75 -2.48 -11.07
C ASN A 200 -13.72 -2.30 -12.19
N VAL A 201 -12.94 -1.22 -12.19
CA VAL A 201 -11.69 -1.11 -12.94
C VAL A 201 -10.61 -1.91 -12.17
N PRO A 202 -9.89 -2.88 -12.75
CA PRO A 202 -8.92 -3.71 -12.03
C PRO A 202 -7.63 -2.95 -11.71
N GLY A 203 -6.93 -3.37 -10.67
CA GLY A 203 -5.67 -2.80 -10.18
C GLY A 203 -5.81 -2.04 -8.86
N GLU A 204 -4.69 -1.82 -8.19
CA GLU A 204 -4.60 -0.97 -7.00
C GLU A 204 -4.63 0.51 -7.41
N GLY A 205 -5.24 1.38 -6.60
CA GLY A 205 -5.47 2.78 -6.92
C GLY A 205 -4.18 3.52 -7.30
N GLU A 206 -3.12 3.34 -6.53
CA GLU A 206 -1.80 3.89 -6.81
C GLU A 206 -1.22 3.40 -8.16
N HIS A 207 -1.39 2.13 -8.51
CA HIS A 207 -0.89 1.57 -9.76
C HIS A 207 -1.74 2.01 -10.97
N LYS A 208 -3.05 2.23 -10.80
CA LYS A 208 -3.91 2.82 -11.84
C LYS A 208 -3.48 4.26 -12.15
N ILE A 209 -3.24 5.07 -11.11
CA ILE A 209 -2.70 6.43 -11.25
C ILE A 209 -1.38 6.41 -12.02
N MET A 210 -0.45 5.53 -11.64
CA MET A 210 0.86 5.46 -12.29
C MET A 210 0.76 4.94 -13.73
N SER A 211 -0.15 4.01 -14.02
CA SER A 211 -0.43 3.55 -15.39
C SER A 211 -0.99 4.69 -16.25
N PHE A 212 -1.90 5.51 -15.69
CA PHE A 212 -2.35 6.73 -16.33
C PHE A 212 -1.17 7.66 -16.65
N ILE A 213 -0.35 8.02 -15.67
CA ILE A 213 0.79 8.94 -15.89
C ILE A 213 1.76 8.41 -16.95
N ARG A 214 2.15 7.12 -16.88
CA ARG A 214 3.05 6.50 -17.87
C ARG A 214 2.47 6.50 -19.28
N ALA A 215 1.18 6.20 -19.42
CA ALA A 215 0.51 6.23 -20.72
C ALA A 215 0.46 7.65 -21.28
N GLN A 216 0.12 8.65 -20.46
CA GLN A 216 0.06 10.06 -20.88
C GLN A 216 1.44 10.59 -21.32
N ARG A 217 2.51 10.23 -20.62
CA ARG A 217 3.90 10.54 -21.01
C ARG A 217 4.28 10.03 -22.40
N SER A 218 3.64 8.95 -22.84
CA SER A 218 3.91 8.32 -24.14
C SER A 218 3.12 8.98 -25.29
N VAL A 219 2.24 9.93 -24.98
CA VAL A 219 1.40 10.63 -25.97
C VAL A 219 2.20 11.75 -26.62
N GLU A 220 2.12 11.83 -27.95
CA GLU A 220 2.70 12.95 -28.71
C GLU A 220 2.06 14.29 -28.28
N GLY A 221 2.91 15.28 -27.99
CA GLY A 221 2.48 16.58 -27.50
C GLY A 221 2.20 16.67 -25.99
N TYR A 222 2.49 15.62 -25.21
CA TYR A 222 2.48 15.69 -23.75
C TYR A 222 3.41 16.81 -23.24
N ASP A 223 2.95 17.63 -22.29
CA ASP A 223 3.79 18.66 -21.66
C ASP A 223 4.68 18.02 -20.58
N PRO A 224 6.01 17.94 -20.80
CA PRO A 224 6.95 17.35 -19.85
C PRO A 224 7.12 18.17 -18.56
N ASN A 225 6.48 19.34 -18.47
CA ASN A 225 6.46 20.20 -17.29
C ASN A 225 5.10 20.17 -16.57
N THR A 226 4.23 19.21 -16.91
CA THR A 226 3.01 18.94 -16.15
C THR A 226 3.35 18.78 -14.66
N ARG A 227 2.61 19.48 -13.79
CA ARG A 227 2.80 19.42 -12.34
C ARG A 227 1.79 18.48 -11.71
N HIS A 228 2.30 17.40 -11.13
CA HIS A 228 1.53 16.32 -10.53
C HIS A 228 1.50 16.45 -9.01
N CYS A 229 0.31 16.32 -8.42
CA CYS A 229 0.13 16.14 -6.98
C CYS A 229 -0.64 14.84 -6.72
N LEU A 230 -0.03 13.91 -5.99
CA LEU A 230 -0.68 12.67 -5.59
C LEU A 230 -0.97 12.70 -4.09
N PHE A 231 -2.21 12.44 -3.69
CA PHE A 231 -2.59 12.30 -2.29
C PHE A 231 -2.64 10.83 -1.87
N GLY A 232 -1.93 10.48 -0.79
CA GLY A 232 -1.95 9.14 -0.20
C GLY A 232 -0.90 8.96 0.90
N HIS A 233 -1.04 7.92 1.73
CA HIS A 233 -0.15 7.69 2.89
C HIS A 233 0.86 6.56 2.70
N ASP A 234 0.72 5.78 1.64
CA ASP A 234 1.62 4.68 1.39
C ASP A 234 3.02 5.18 1.04
N ALA A 235 4.01 4.43 1.50
CA ALA A 235 5.40 4.80 1.30
C ALA A 235 5.92 4.32 -0.07
N ASP A 236 5.20 3.39 -0.70
CA ASP A 236 5.39 2.93 -2.07
C ASP A 236 5.13 4.08 -3.07
N LEU A 237 4.25 5.03 -2.74
CA LEU A 237 4.01 6.25 -3.50
C LEU A 237 5.29 7.07 -3.77
N ILE A 238 6.25 7.10 -2.84
CA ILE A 238 7.53 7.80 -3.03
C ILE A 238 8.34 7.13 -4.14
N VAL A 239 8.38 5.80 -4.10
CA VAL A 239 9.12 4.96 -5.05
C VAL A 239 8.45 5.02 -6.43
N LEU A 240 7.12 4.93 -6.48
CA LEU A 240 6.33 5.07 -7.70
C LEU A 240 6.48 6.47 -8.33
N ALA A 241 6.47 7.53 -7.52
CA ALA A 241 6.69 8.88 -8.03
C ALA A 241 8.11 9.07 -8.59
N LEU A 242 9.13 8.46 -7.99
CA LEU A 242 10.48 8.43 -8.57
C LEU A 242 10.51 7.63 -9.90
N ALA A 243 9.87 6.46 -9.93
CA ALA A 243 9.77 5.58 -11.11
C ALA A 243 8.99 6.21 -12.27
N SER A 244 8.15 7.22 -11.99
CA SER A 244 7.44 7.96 -13.04
C SER A 244 8.39 8.78 -13.92
N HIS A 245 9.57 9.16 -13.42
CA HIS A 245 10.49 10.12 -14.03
C HIS A 245 9.85 11.47 -14.40
N GLU A 246 8.75 11.86 -13.76
CA GLU A 246 8.20 13.21 -13.84
C GLU A 246 9.03 14.16 -12.99
N VAL A 247 9.40 15.31 -13.55
CA VAL A 247 10.21 16.30 -12.84
C VAL A 247 9.38 16.95 -11.73
N HIS A 248 8.17 17.43 -12.05
CA HIS A 248 7.36 18.20 -11.12
C HIS A 248 6.30 17.34 -10.42
N PHE A 249 6.76 16.47 -9.53
CA PHE A 249 5.89 15.58 -8.77
C PHE A 249 5.95 15.89 -7.26
N SER A 250 4.77 16.06 -6.64
CA SER A 250 4.61 16.16 -5.19
C SER A 250 3.65 15.10 -4.65
N ILE A 251 3.92 14.61 -3.44
CA ILE A 251 2.99 13.77 -2.69
C ILE A 251 2.39 14.59 -1.54
N LEU A 252 1.08 14.76 -1.51
CA LEU A 252 0.35 15.40 -0.42
C LEU A 252 -0.01 14.36 0.65
N ARG A 253 0.23 14.69 1.92
CA ARG A 253 -0.05 13.81 3.07
C ARG A 253 -0.63 14.60 4.23
N GLU A 254 -1.39 13.94 5.11
CA GLU A 254 -1.70 14.51 6.42
C GLU A 254 -0.40 14.60 7.26
N ASP A 255 -0.18 15.73 7.93
CA ASP A 255 0.97 15.93 8.81
C ASP A 255 0.72 15.28 10.18
N ALA A 256 1.34 14.11 10.40
CA ALA A 256 1.24 13.39 11.66
C ALA A 256 2.02 14.04 12.83
N LEU A 257 2.82 15.09 12.58
CA LEU A 257 3.68 15.74 13.57
C LEU A 257 3.10 17.04 14.15
N LEU A 258 2.04 17.61 13.54
CA LEU A 258 1.40 18.83 14.02
C LEU A 258 0.00 18.53 14.60
N PRO A 259 -0.25 18.82 15.89
CA PRO A 259 -1.60 18.68 16.45
C PRO A 259 -2.57 19.69 15.82
N TYR A 260 -3.85 19.30 15.73
CA TYR A 260 -4.95 20.18 15.31
C TYR A 260 -4.89 21.53 16.04
N LYS A 261 -4.91 22.63 15.28
CA LYS A 261 -5.06 23.97 15.85
C LYS A 261 -6.54 24.26 16.08
N SER A 262 -6.93 24.56 17.33
CA SER A 262 -8.23 25.14 17.62
C SER A 262 -8.14 26.66 17.45
N GLU A 263 -8.90 27.21 16.50
CA GLU A 263 -9.08 28.66 16.44
C GLU A 263 -10.11 29.06 17.50
N LYS A 264 -9.62 29.58 18.63
CA LYS A 264 -10.47 30.36 19.54
C LYS A 264 -10.63 31.76 18.94
N ASN A 265 -11.61 31.99 18.07
CA ASN A 265 -12.14 33.33 17.80
C ASN A 265 -13.42 33.32 16.94
N SER A 266 -14.58 33.20 17.60
CA SER A 266 -15.83 33.94 17.39
C SER A 266 -16.98 33.12 17.97
N GLY A 267 -17.83 33.75 18.79
CA GLY A 267 -18.92 33.05 19.47
C GLY A 267 -19.86 32.33 18.50
N LEU A 268 -20.32 31.15 18.94
CA LEU A 268 -21.39 30.33 18.35
C LEU A 268 -21.12 29.78 16.94
N THR A 269 -20.32 28.70 16.86
CA THR A 269 -20.55 27.45 16.10
C THR A 269 -19.30 26.56 16.28
N GLU A 270 -19.43 25.25 16.10
CA GLU A 270 -18.37 24.23 16.29
C GLU A 270 -16.98 24.69 15.84
N ALA A 271 -15.97 24.48 16.70
CA ALA A 271 -14.58 24.66 16.33
C ALA A 271 -14.24 23.67 15.20
N SER A 272 -14.23 24.12 13.96
CA SER A 272 -13.80 23.32 12.81
C SER A 272 -12.31 23.02 12.97
N LEU A 273 -12.02 21.84 13.47
CA LEU A 273 -10.68 21.25 13.52
C LEU A 273 -10.17 21.18 12.07
N LYS A 274 -9.15 21.98 11.72
CA LYS A 274 -8.49 21.96 10.40
C LYS A 274 -7.30 21.01 10.38
N LYS A 275 -7.34 20.02 9.48
CA LYS A 275 -6.24 19.07 9.26
C LYS A 275 -5.03 19.81 8.69
N ALA A 276 -3.85 19.51 9.22
CA ALA A 276 -2.59 19.99 8.65
C ALA A 276 -2.12 19.03 7.57
N TYR A 277 -1.65 19.58 6.46
CA TYR A 277 -1.13 18.80 5.33
C TYR A 277 0.32 19.23 5.04
N LEU A 278 1.10 18.32 4.46
CA LEU A 278 2.45 18.57 3.98
C LEU A 278 2.60 18.05 2.54
N PHE A 279 3.40 18.77 1.76
CA PHE A 279 3.91 18.31 0.47
C PHE A 279 5.26 17.64 0.67
N LEU A 280 5.43 16.46 0.08
CA LEU A 280 6.71 15.80 -0.13
C LEU A 280 7.11 16.02 -1.60
N ASN A 281 8.11 16.86 -1.80
CA ASN A 281 8.54 17.33 -3.13
C ASN A 281 9.57 16.36 -3.70
N ILE A 282 9.19 15.58 -4.72
CA ILE A 282 10.02 14.52 -5.28
C ILE A 282 11.22 15.09 -6.04
N TRP A 283 11.10 16.27 -6.68
CA TRP A 283 12.25 16.91 -7.32
C TRP A 283 13.39 17.22 -6.34
N VAL A 284 13.08 17.64 -5.11
CA VAL A 284 14.10 17.89 -4.07
C VAL A 284 14.73 16.57 -3.63
N LEU A 285 13.94 15.49 -3.51
CA LEU A 285 14.46 14.16 -3.21
C LEU A 285 15.45 13.69 -4.29
N ARG A 286 15.19 13.99 -5.57
CA ARG A 286 16.11 13.66 -6.67
C ARG A 286 17.45 14.37 -6.53
N GLU A 287 17.47 15.64 -6.11
CA GLU A 287 18.72 16.37 -5.82
C GLU A 287 19.53 15.70 -4.70
N TYR A 288 18.85 15.29 -3.61
CA TYR A 288 19.49 14.53 -2.54
C TYR A 288 20.09 13.21 -3.03
N LEU A 289 19.35 12.46 -3.86
CA LEU A 289 19.82 11.19 -4.42
C LEU A 289 20.98 11.38 -5.40
N GLU A 290 21.01 12.47 -6.17
CA GLU A 290 22.12 12.78 -7.07
C GLU A 290 23.45 12.94 -6.32
N ILE A 291 23.42 13.59 -5.16
CA ILE A 291 24.60 13.74 -4.31
C ILE A 291 24.95 12.41 -3.63
N GLU A 292 23.94 11.72 -3.09
CA GLU A 292 24.13 10.51 -2.28
C GLU A 292 24.63 9.33 -3.13
N LEU A 293 24.10 9.15 -4.34
CA LEU A 293 24.42 8.07 -5.27
C LEU A 293 25.66 8.33 -6.12
N LYS A 294 26.37 9.45 -5.91
CA LYS A 294 27.60 9.77 -6.63
C LYS A 294 28.64 8.64 -6.49
N ILE A 295 29.01 8.05 -7.63
CA ILE A 295 30.03 7.00 -7.74
C ILE A 295 31.42 7.62 -7.88
N LEU A 296 32.40 7.07 -7.19
CA LEU A 296 33.81 7.47 -7.31
C LEU A 296 34.47 6.69 -8.46
N ASP A 297 35.16 7.40 -9.35
CA ASP A 297 35.86 6.85 -10.52
C ASP A 297 35.03 5.81 -11.28
N PRO A 298 33.86 6.19 -11.82
CA PRO A 298 32.89 5.24 -12.34
C PRO A 298 33.37 4.59 -13.65
N VAL A 299 33.11 3.28 -13.79
CA VAL A 299 33.42 2.49 -15.00
C VAL A 299 32.64 2.91 -16.26
N CYS A 300 31.54 3.65 -16.09
CA CYS A 300 30.75 4.27 -17.16
C CYS A 300 30.23 5.63 -16.69
N GLU A 301 29.92 6.55 -17.61
CA GLU A 301 29.34 7.85 -17.23
C GLU A 301 28.01 7.65 -16.48
N PRO A 302 27.88 8.15 -15.23
CA PRO A 302 26.66 7.96 -14.48
C PRO A 302 25.53 8.87 -14.97
N ASP A 303 24.47 8.25 -15.49
CA ASP A 303 23.13 8.79 -15.64
C ASP A 303 22.36 8.71 -14.30
N ILE A 304 21.85 9.85 -13.84
CA ILE A 304 21.08 9.98 -12.61
C ILE A 304 19.74 9.24 -12.67
N GLU A 305 19.07 9.20 -13.82
CA GLU A 305 17.78 8.51 -13.96
C GLU A 305 17.96 7.02 -13.69
N ARG A 306 19.03 6.45 -14.26
CA ARG A 306 19.38 5.04 -14.06
C ARG A 306 19.88 4.74 -12.65
N LEU A 307 20.55 5.69 -11.99
CA LEU A 307 20.92 5.54 -10.58
C LEU A 307 19.67 5.53 -9.68
N ILE A 308 18.65 6.34 -10.01
CA ILE A 308 17.37 6.34 -9.32
C ILE A 308 16.63 5.00 -9.55
N ASP A 309 16.67 4.44 -10.75
CA ASP A 309 16.08 3.12 -11.05
C ASP A 309 16.72 2.01 -10.20
N ASP A 310 18.05 2.00 -10.11
CA ASP A 310 18.78 1.06 -9.25
C ASP A 310 18.48 1.31 -7.77
N PHE A 311 18.33 2.56 -7.35
CA PHE A 311 17.93 2.91 -5.98
C PHE A 311 16.52 2.38 -5.64
N ILE A 312 15.58 2.51 -6.56
CA ILE A 312 14.22 1.95 -6.45
C ILE A 312 14.32 0.43 -6.29
N PHE A 313 15.08 -0.23 -7.18
CA PHE A 313 15.26 -1.67 -7.13
C PHE A 313 15.86 -2.17 -5.81
N ILE A 314 16.94 -1.55 -5.31
CA ILE A 314 17.53 -1.98 -4.03
C ILE A 314 16.57 -1.75 -2.85
N CYS A 315 15.67 -0.76 -2.93
CA CYS A 315 14.63 -0.56 -1.92
C CYS A 315 13.62 -1.71 -1.87
N PHE A 316 13.37 -2.44 -2.96
CA PHE A 316 12.49 -3.63 -2.95
C PHE A 316 13.01 -4.74 -2.02
N LEU A 317 14.32 -4.80 -1.76
CA LEU A 317 14.94 -5.76 -0.85
C LEU A 317 14.53 -5.55 0.63
N LEU A 318 14.04 -4.35 0.96
CA LEU A 318 13.47 -4.02 2.27
C LEU A 318 12.06 -4.63 2.48
N GLY A 319 11.55 -5.33 1.47
CA GLY A 319 10.21 -5.87 1.39
C GLY A 319 9.22 -4.81 0.93
N ASN A 320 8.25 -5.25 0.16
CA ASN A 320 7.13 -4.47 -0.33
C ASN A 320 5.85 -5.29 -0.12
N ASP A 321 4.77 -4.90 -0.76
CA ASP A 321 3.49 -5.55 -0.57
C ASP A 321 3.34 -6.91 -1.29
N PHE A 322 4.31 -7.27 -2.15
CA PHE A 322 4.27 -8.45 -3.01
C PHE A 322 5.27 -9.52 -2.57
N ILE A 323 6.43 -9.10 -2.05
CA ILE A 323 7.49 -10.01 -1.56
C ILE A 323 7.95 -9.63 -0.15
N PRO A 324 8.28 -10.63 0.70
CA PRO A 324 8.76 -10.37 2.04
C PRO A 324 10.13 -9.69 2.03
N LYS A 325 10.41 -8.96 3.11
CA LYS A 325 11.72 -8.36 3.32
C LYS A 325 12.81 -9.40 3.52
N ILE A 326 14.02 -9.10 3.07
CA ILE A 326 15.20 -9.89 3.40
C ILE A 326 15.43 -9.86 4.92
N PRO A 327 15.68 -11.00 5.59
CA PRO A 327 15.70 -11.06 7.06
C PRO A 327 16.77 -10.20 7.73
N SER A 328 17.89 -9.92 7.05
CA SER A 328 18.97 -9.07 7.55
C SER A 328 18.69 -7.57 7.36
N LEU A 329 17.69 -7.17 6.57
CA LEU A 329 17.45 -5.77 6.23
C LEU A 329 16.25 -5.18 6.99
N GLU A 330 16.52 -4.18 7.84
CA GLU A 330 15.48 -3.45 8.58
C GLU A 330 15.66 -1.93 8.45
N VAL A 331 14.60 -1.24 8.03
CA VAL A 331 14.62 0.22 7.80
C VAL A 331 15.01 1.00 9.06
N HIS A 332 14.53 0.58 10.24
CA HIS A 332 14.87 1.22 11.51
C HIS A 332 16.28 0.92 12.02
N GLU A 333 16.98 -0.02 11.37
CA GLU A 333 18.40 -0.32 11.52
C GLU A 333 19.21 0.27 10.34
N TYR A 334 18.68 1.28 9.65
CA TYR A 334 19.37 2.01 8.58
C TYR A 334 19.82 1.11 7.41
N ALA A 335 19.00 0.11 7.08
CA ALA A 335 19.30 -0.79 5.96
C ALA A 335 19.34 -0.06 4.61
N VAL A 336 18.60 1.04 4.43
CA VAL A 336 18.67 1.85 3.19
C VAL A 336 20.07 2.45 3.02
N ASP A 337 20.66 2.97 4.10
CA ASP A 337 22.02 3.52 4.10
C ASP A 337 23.05 2.44 3.74
N LEU A 338 22.89 1.23 4.29
CA LEU A 338 23.73 0.08 3.94
C LEU A 338 23.60 -0.30 2.47
N LEU A 339 22.37 -0.37 1.93
CA LEU A 339 22.13 -0.73 0.54
C LEU A 339 22.76 0.27 -0.42
N ILE A 340 22.62 1.58 -0.15
CA ILE A 340 23.27 2.64 -0.92
C ILE A 340 24.80 2.48 -0.88
N GLU A 341 25.38 2.28 0.31
CA GLU A 341 26.83 2.16 0.47
C GLU A 341 27.40 0.92 -0.27
N VAL A 342 26.75 -0.23 -0.13
CA VAL A 342 27.14 -1.46 -0.84
C VAL A 342 26.98 -1.27 -2.35
N TYR A 343 25.91 -0.63 -2.81
CA TYR A 343 25.70 -0.37 -4.23
C TYR A 343 26.83 0.49 -4.80
N LYS A 344 27.14 1.61 -4.16
CA LYS A 344 28.19 2.54 -4.62
C LYS A 344 29.57 1.90 -4.68
N THR A 345 29.93 1.14 -3.64
CA THR A 345 31.23 0.47 -3.56
C THR A 345 31.35 -0.72 -4.53
N THR A 346 30.22 -1.30 -4.93
CA THR A 346 30.16 -2.46 -5.81
C THR A 346 29.93 -2.08 -7.27
N PHE A 347 29.49 -0.85 -7.58
CA PHE A 347 29.14 -0.38 -8.93
C PHE A 347 30.22 -0.68 -9.98
N ASN A 348 31.47 -0.31 -9.68
CA ASN A 348 32.61 -0.55 -10.59
C ASN A 348 32.91 -2.05 -10.76
N LYS A 349 32.71 -2.85 -9.72
CA LYS A 349 32.91 -4.30 -9.77
C LYS A 349 31.81 -5.00 -10.58
N MET A 350 30.58 -4.50 -10.53
CA MET A 350 29.47 -4.99 -11.36
C MET A 350 29.63 -4.62 -12.83
N GLY A 351 30.37 -3.55 -13.13
CA GLY A 351 30.49 -3.04 -14.50
C GLY A 351 29.32 -2.14 -14.91
N GLY A 352 28.61 -1.52 -13.95
CA GLY A 352 27.52 -0.59 -14.19
C GLY A 352 26.22 -0.94 -13.47
N TYR A 353 25.10 -0.46 -14.01
CA TYR A 353 23.75 -0.55 -13.45
C TYR A 353 23.20 -1.97 -13.34
N ILE A 354 22.36 -2.22 -12.33
CA ILE A 354 21.65 -3.49 -12.13
C ILE A 354 20.41 -3.54 -13.03
N VAL A 355 19.62 -2.48 -13.03
CA VAL A 355 18.40 -2.35 -13.82
C VAL A 355 18.77 -1.99 -15.26
N SER A 356 18.19 -2.73 -16.20
CA SER A 356 18.37 -2.54 -17.64
C SER A 356 17.03 -2.20 -18.29
N THR A 357 16.62 -0.95 -18.14
CA THR A 357 15.39 -0.42 -18.74
C THR A 357 15.41 -0.41 -20.28
N ASP A 358 16.59 -0.46 -20.92
CA ASP A 358 16.69 -0.61 -22.38
C ASP A 358 16.06 -1.91 -22.90
N LYS A 359 15.96 -2.94 -22.06
CA LYS A 359 15.29 -4.22 -22.35
C LYS A 359 13.77 -4.18 -22.17
N ILE A 360 13.18 -3.03 -21.80
CA ILE A 360 11.72 -2.85 -21.66
C ILE A 360 10.95 -3.25 -22.93
N LYS A 361 11.60 -3.23 -24.10
CA LYS A 361 11.00 -3.62 -25.39
C LYS A 361 10.80 -5.13 -25.56
N ASP A 362 11.45 -5.95 -24.74
CA ASP A 362 11.34 -7.40 -24.82
C ASP A 362 10.32 -7.89 -23.78
N LYS A 363 9.18 -8.38 -24.27
CA LYS A 363 8.07 -8.93 -23.47
C LYS A 363 8.47 -10.14 -22.63
N HIS A 364 9.68 -10.67 -22.84
CA HIS A 364 10.24 -11.82 -22.15
C HIS A 364 11.55 -11.49 -21.39
N ALA A 365 12.05 -10.26 -21.43
CA ALA A 365 13.28 -9.91 -20.74
C ALA A 365 13.04 -9.57 -19.26
N ALA A 366 13.83 -10.17 -18.38
CA ALA A 366 14.02 -9.62 -17.05
C ALA A 366 14.65 -8.23 -17.16
N TYR A 367 14.02 -7.20 -16.56
CA TYR A 367 14.56 -5.82 -16.43
C TYR A 367 15.83 -5.73 -15.58
N LEU A 368 16.46 -6.86 -15.27
CA LEU A 368 17.60 -7.02 -14.38
C LEU A 368 18.77 -7.67 -15.13
N ASP A 369 19.96 -7.11 -14.94
CA ASP A 369 21.19 -7.83 -15.20
C ASP A 369 21.49 -8.76 -14.01
N VAL A 370 21.09 -10.02 -14.16
CA VAL A 370 21.20 -11.03 -13.09
C VAL A 370 22.65 -11.29 -12.69
N SER A 371 23.59 -11.19 -13.63
CA SER A 371 25.02 -11.37 -13.33
C SER A 371 25.55 -10.24 -12.45
N ARG A 372 25.15 -8.99 -12.71
CA ARG A 372 25.47 -7.84 -11.85
C ARG A 372 24.80 -7.94 -10.49
N LEU A 373 23.54 -8.34 -10.47
CA LEU A 373 22.77 -8.54 -9.23
C LEU A 373 23.42 -9.60 -8.32
N GLU A 374 23.93 -10.68 -8.89
CA GLU A 374 24.60 -11.74 -8.11
C GLU A 374 25.90 -11.22 -7.47
N ILE A 375 26.66 -10.36 -8.15
CA ILE A 375 27.83 -9.67 -7.58
C ILE A 375 27.40 -8.76 -6.42
N PHE A 376 26.32 -7.98 -6.59
CA PHE A 376 25.77 -7.13 -5.53
C PHE A 376 25.37 -7.94 -4.30
N PHE A 377 24.63 -9.05 -4.48
CA PHE A 377 24.23 -9.91 -3.36
C PHE A 377 25.43 -10.56 -2.68
N HIS A 378 26.46 -10.94 -3.43
CA HIS A 378 27.69 -11.45 -2.84
C HIS A 378 28.31 -10.43 -1.86
N GLU A 379 28.48 -9.17 -2.27
CA GLU A 379 29.02 -8.12 -1.40
C GLU A 379 28.10 -7.81 -0.21
N LEU A 380 26.79 -7.73 -0.45
CA LEU A 380 25.80 -7.51 0.61
C LEU A 380 25.80 -8.64 1.65
N SER A 381 26.08 -9.88 1.24
CA SER A 381 26.09 -11.05 2.13
C SER A 381 27.16 -10.97 3.23
N VAL A 382 28.24 -10.22 3.01
CA VAL A 382 29.32 -9.99 4.01
C VAL A 382 28.81 -9.27 5.26
N TYR A 383 27.73 -8.50 5.13
CA TYR A 383 27.12 -7.75 6.23
C TYR A 383 26.05 -8.55 6.97
N GLU A 384 25.51 -9.61 6.37
CA GLU A 384 24.43 -10.42 6.92
C GLU A 384 24.82 -10.99 8.30
N GLU A 385 25.99 -11.61 8.40
CA GLU A 385 26.46 -12.20 9.65
C GLU A 385 26.76 -11.13 10.72
N LYS A 386 27.37 -10.00 10.32
CA LYS A 386 27.65 -8.87 11.22
C LYS A 386 26.38 -8.30 11.83
N ILE A 387 25.32 -8.16 11.04
CA ILE A 387 24.02 -7.68 11.49
C ILE A 387 23.40 -8.66 12.49
N PHE A 388 23.39 -9.96 12.18
CA PHE A 388 22.80 -10.94 13.09
C PHE A 388 23.59 -11.09 14.39
N LEU A 389 24.92 -11.02 14.34
CA LEU A 389 25.78 -10.98 15.54
C LEU A 389 25.46 -9.77 16.42
N LYS A 390 25.33 -8.57 15.82
CA LYS A 390 24.95 -7.37 16.58
C LYS A 390 23.54 -7.50 17.18
N ARG A 391 22.55 -7.95 16.40
CA ARG A 391 21.17 -8.16 16.90
C ARG A 391 21.15 -9.15 18.07
N TYR A 392 21.91 -10.23 17.97
CA TYR A 392 22.05 -11.21 19.05
C TYR A 392 22.66 -10.56 20.30
N GLY A 393 23.75 -9.81 20.17
CA GLY A 393 24.36 -9.10 21.30
C GLY A 393 23.38 -8.15 22.01
N LEU A 394 22.66 -7.32 21.24
CA LEU A 394 21.64 -6.41 21.78
C LEU A 394 20.47 -7.14 22.45
N GLN A 395 20.05 -8.28 21.87
CA GLN A 395 19.02 -9.12 22.46
C GLN A 395 19.50 -9.70 23.80
N GLN A 396 20.74 -10.18 23.88
CA GLN A 396 21.33 -10.69 25.12
C GLN A 396 21.44 -9.61 26.19
N GLU A 397 21.86 -8.39 25.84
CA GLU A 397 21.89 -7.24 26.76
C GLU A 397 20.49 -6.90 27.28
N SER A 398 19.49 -6.82 26.39
CA SER A 398 18.11 -6.54 26.78
C SER A 398 17.53 -7.64 27.68
N LEU A 399 17.83 -8.91 27.41
CA LEU A 399 17.39 -10.03 28.24
C LEU A 399 18.04 -10.00 29.63
N LYS A 400 19.34 -9.65 29.72
CA LYS A 400 20.05 -9.48 31.00
C LYS A 400 19.50 -8.30 31.81
N GLN A 401 19.19 -7.19 31.16
CA GLN A 401 18.56 -6.06 31.83
C GLN A 401 17.20 -6.46 32.39
N ARG A 402 16.38 -7.14 31.58
CA ARG A 402 15.05 -7.60 32.01
C ARG A 402 15.11 -8.63 33.12
N TYR A 403 16.09 -9.53 33.07
CA TYR A 403 16.39 -10.46 34.17
C TYR A 403 16.59 -9.73 35.49
N HIS A 404 17.38 -8.65 35.50
CA HIS A 404 17.61 -7.86 36.70
C HIS A 404 16.35 -7.10 37.14
N GLU A 405 15.60 -6.49 36.23
CA GLU A 405 14.33 -5.81 36.54
C GLU A 405 13.31 -6.77 37.19
N ILE A 406 13.13 -7.97 36.62
CA ILE A 406 12.22 -8.99 37.16
C ILE A 406 12.64 -9.40 38.56
N LEU A 407 13.93 -9.64 38.77
CA LEU A 407 14.43 -9.99 40.09
C LEU A 407 14.21 -8.82 41.06
N ASP A 408 14.48 -7.57 40.66
CA ASP A 408 14.31 -6.40 41.52
C ASP A 408 12.84 -6.18 41.92
N GLU A 409 11.88 -6.43 41.02
CA GLU A 409 10.44 -6.32 41.27
C GLU A 409 9.85 -7.49 42.07
N ALA A 410 10.48 -8.67 42.05
CA ALA A 410 9.97 -9.88 42.69
C ALA A 410 10.16 -9.88 44.21
N SER A 411 9.20 -10.45 44.95
CA SER A 411 9.35 -10.72 46.37
C SER A 411 10.47 -11.74 46.65
N GLU A 412 11.00 -11.77 47.86
CA GLU A 412 12.13 -12.65 48.21
C GLU A 412 11.84 -14.14 47.94
N THR A 413 10.62 -14.59 48.22
CA THR A 413 10.13 -15.94 47.93
C THR A 413 10.02 -16.21 46.43
N GLU A 414 9.61 -15.23 45.64
CA GLU A 414 9.55 -15.33 44.18
C GLU A 414 10.94 -15.34 43.56
N ARG A 415 11.87 -14.48 44.01
CA ARG A 415 13.26 -14.47 43.56
C ARG A 415 13.92 -15.83 43.67
N LEU A 416 13.78 -16.50 44.83
CA LEU A 416 14.33 -17.85 45.03
C LEU A 416 13.74 -18.88 44.04
N ARG A 417 12.47 -18.71 43.66
CA ARG A 417 11.77 -19.61 42.73
C ARG A 417 12.10 -19.30 41.26
N LEU A 418 12.30 -18.03 40.92
CA LEU A 418 12.51 -17.54 39.56
C LEU A 418 13.95 -17.70 39.10
N ARG A 419 14.93 -17.43 39.99
CA ARG A 419 16.36 -17.38 39.63
C ARG A 419 16.90 -18.64 38.93
N PRO A 420 16.65 -19.87 39.42
CA PRO A 420 17.16 -21.07 38.75
C PRO A 420 16.56 -21.28 37.36
N LYS A 421 15.28 -20.90 37.17
CA LYS A 421 14.59 -20.99 35.88
C LYS A 421 15.10 -19.95 34.88
N LEU A 422 15.33 -18.73 35.36
CA LEU A 422 15.88 -17.64 34.56
C LEU A 422 17.32 -17.92 34.13
N ASP A 423 18.13 -18.48 35.03
CA ASP A 423 19.53 -18.82 34.74
C ASP A 423 19.62 -19.94 33.69
N ASP A 424 18.76 -20.97 33.80
CA ASP A 424 18.64 -22.05 32.80
C ASP A 424 18.17 -21.50 31.43
N LEU A 425 17.23 -20.54 31.43
CA LEU A 425 16.73 -19.91 30.22
C LEU A 425 17.79 -19.03 29.53
N LEU A 426 18.63 -18.31 30.26
CA LEU A 426 19.52 -17.29 29.69
C LEU A 426 20.95 -17.76 29.44
N PHE A 427 21.44 -18.72 30.23
CA PHE A 427 22.86 -19.07 30.28
C PHE A 427 23.17 -20.53 29.99
N ASN A 428 22.15 -21.38 29.74
CA ASN A 428 22.38 -22.78 29.39
C ASN A 428 22.49 -22.98 27.87
N GLU A 429 23.71 -23.20 27.38
CA GLU A 429 23.96 -23.40 25.94
C GLU A 429 23.55 -24.79 25.43
N ASP A 430 23.51 -25.80 26.32
CA ASP A 430 23.47 -27.25 26.00
C ASP A 430 22.05 -27.87 25.94
N ARG A 431 20.98 -27.11 26.21
CA ARG A 431 19.59 -27.63 26.10
C ARG A 431 18.78 -26.96 25.00
N PRO A 432 18.05 -27.73 24.16
CA PRO A 432 16.93 -27.19 23.40
C PRO A 432 15.82 -26.76 24.38
N TYR A 433 15.18 -25.62 24.15
CA TYR A 433 14.14 -25.00 24.99
C TYR A 433 12.82 -25.80 25.11
N ASP A 434 12.86 -27.13 25.10
CA ASP A 434 11.70 -28.03 25.10
C ASP A 434 10.86 -27.96 26.39
N ARG A 435 11.19 -27.08 27.34
CA ARG A 435 10.49 -26.91 28.63
C ARG A 435 10.05 -25.49 28.96
N VAL A 436 9.97 -24.57 27.99
CA VAL A 436 9.30 -23.27 28.19
C VAL A 436 7.80 -23.39 27.92
N SER A 437 7.15 -24.38 28.53
CA SER A 437 5.68 -24.51 28.50
C SER A 437 4.99 -23.67 29.58
N ASP A 438 5.75 -23.04 30.49
CA ASP A 438 5.22 -22.16 31.53
C ASP A 438 4.83 -20.80 30.92
N ALA A 439 3.58 -20.70 30.45
CA ALA A 439 2.94 -19.45 29.99
C ALA A 439 3.14 -18.22 30.91
N PRO A 440 3.21 -18.35 32.27
CA PRO A 440 3.47 -17.21 33.14
C PRO A 440 4.83 -16.54 32.90
N PHE A 441 5.86 -17.28 32.48
CA PHE A 441 7.21 -16.76 32.28
C PHE A 441 7.35 -15.94 30.99
N ALA A 442 6.64 -16.32 29.93
CA ALA A 442 6.67 -15.64 28.66
C ALA A 442 6.21 -14.18 28.76
N LYS A 443 5.24 -13.90 29.64
CA LYS A 443 4.71 -12.55 29.90
C LYS A 443 5.79 -11.56 30.38
N TYR A 444 6.83 -12.03 31.08
CA TYR A 444 7.88 -11.17 31.61
C TYR A 444 8.92 -10.74 30.58
N PHE A 445 9.09 -11.52 29.50
CA PHE A 445 10.15 -11.33 28.50
C PHE A 445 9.66 -10.80 27.16
N LEU A 446 8.36 -10.79 26.91
CA LEU A 446 7.82 -10.37 25.63
C LEU A 446 7.45 -8.90 25.63
N PHE A 447 8.03 -8.17 24.68
CA PHE A 447 7.58 -6.83 24.35
C PHE A 447 6.14 -6.90 23.83
N SER A 448 5.23 -6.08 24.37
CA SER A 448 3.87 -5.89 23.83
C SER A 448 3.89 -5.69 22.30
N ARG A 449 4.87 -4.92 21.78
CA ARG A 449 5.07 -4.69 20.33
C ARG A 449 5.48 -5.91 19.49
N GLN A 450 6.14 -6.92 20.06
CA GLN A 450 6.50 -8.13 19.31
C GLN A 450 5.34 -9.11 19.24
N ILE A 451 4.48 -9.14 20.26
CA ILE A 451 3.24 -9.94 20.28
C ILE A 451 2.29 -9.48 19.17
N ASP A 452 2.19 -8.17 18.92
CA ASP A 452 1.35 -7.60 17.84
C ASP A 452 1.74 -8.09 16.43
N LYS A 453 3.01 -8.44 16.22
CA LYS A 453 3.51 -8.93 14.92
C LYS A 453 3.23 -10.41 14.69
N TYR A 454 3.09 -11.17 15.78
CA TYR A 454 2.94 -12.62 15.80
C TYR A 454 1.64 -13.05 16.47
N CYS A 455 0.58 -12.23 16.40
CA CYS A 455 -0.64 -12.42 17.18
C CYS A 455 -1.36 -13.77 17.01
N SER A 456 -0.95 -14.62 16.08
CA SER A 456 -1.46 -15.99 15.92
C SER A 456 -0.88 -16.98 16.94
N CYS A 457 0.24 -16.66 17.60
CA CYS A 457 0.96 -17.58 18.47
C CYS A 457 0.85 -17.17 19.93
N SER A 458 0.83 -18.15 20.85
CA SER A 458 0.99 -17.83 22.26
C SER A 458 2.32 -17.06 22.48
N PRO A 459 2.35 -16.09 23.40
CA PRO A 459 3.57 -15.39 23.79
C PRO A 459 4.75 -16.37 24.04
N ALA A 460 4.49 -17.49 24.71
CA ALA A 460 5.47 -18.54 24.98
C ALA A 460 6.02 -19.21 23.69
N ALA A 461 5.18 -19.44 22.68
CA ALA A 461 5.61 -20.01 21.40
C ALA A 461 6.50 -19.04 20.61
N VAL A 462 6.20 -17.73 20.62
CA VAL A 462 7.03 -16.70 19.96
C VAL A 462 8.41 -16.60 20.60
N LEU A 463 8.47 -16.59 21.94
CA LEU A 463 9.71 -16.54 22.69
C LEU A 463 10.57 -17.79 22.43
N THR A 464 9.94 -18.97 22.45
CA THR A 464 10.61 -20.26 22.20
C THR A 464 11.19 -20.30 20.78
N HIS A 465 10.42 -19.90 19.78
CA HIS A 465 10.83 -19.90 18.38
C HIS A 465 12.00 -18.93 18.09
N LEU A 466 11.96 -17.72 18.65
CA LEU A 466 13.05 -16.74 18.50
C LEU A 466 14.35 -17.16 19.21
N LEU A 467 14.23 -17.78 20.38
CA LEU A 467 15.38 -18.26 21.17
C LEU A 467 15.98 -19.57 20.62
N GLN A 468 15.19 -20.41 19.94
CA GLN A 468 15.67 -21.68 19.36
C GLN A 468 16.57 -21.47 18.13
N ILE A 469 16.31 -20.46 17.30
CA ILE A 469 17.09 -20.26 16.06
C ILE A 469 18.49 -19.73 16.36
N ARG A 470 18.65 -18.89 17.40
CA ARG A 470 19.93 -18.27 17.81
C ARG A 470 20.71 -17.68 16.63
N ARG A 471 20.11 -16.71 15.93
CA ARG A 471 20.72 -16.07 14.74
C ARG A 471 22.07 -15.46 15.12
N GLY A 472 23.08 -15.64 14.27
CA GLY A 472 24.45 -15.17 14.53
C GLY A 472 25.37 -16.22 15.19
N LEU A 473 24.85 -17.32 15.74
CA LEU A 473 25.67 -18.42 16.27
C LEU A 473 25.86 -19.56 15.26
N PRO A 474 26.95 -20.33 15.31
CA PRO A 474 27.17 -21.47 14.40
C PRO A 474 25.93 -22.36 14.23
N GLY A 475 25.62 -22.71 12.98
CA GLY A 475 24.47 -23.58 12.62
C GLY A 475 23.09 -22.90 12.63
N TRP A 476 22.99 -21.59 12.84
CA TRP A 476 21.70 -20.89 12.95
C TRP A 476 20.82 -20.97 11.70
N LYS A 477 21.41 -20.96 10.50
CA LYS A 477 20.65 -21.09 9.24
C LYS A 477 19.95 -22.43 9.13
N SER A 478 20.64 -23.53 9.46
CA SER A 478 20.04 -24.86 9.44
C SER A 478 18.90 -24.98 10.45
N ARG A 479 19.06 -24.40 11.64
CA ARG A 479 17.97 -24.30 12.64
C ARG A 479 16.79 -23.49 12.11
N PHE A 480 17.06 -22.36 11.46
CA PHE A 480 16.03 -21.53 10.84
C PHE A 480 15.20 -22.31 9.82
N TYR A 481 15.84 -22.98 8.86
CA TYR A 481 15.11 -23.71 7.81
C TYR A 481 14.29 -24.87 8.37
N ARG A 482 14.86 -25.63 9.32
CA ARG A 482 14.15 -26.72 9.99
C ARG A 482 12.91 -26.24 10.72
N GLU A 483 13.04 -25.14 11.46
CA GLU A 483 11.95 -24.63 12.29
C GLU A 483 10.86 -23.94 11.44
N TYR A 484 11.22 -23.17 10.40
CA TYR A 484 10.25 -22.46 9.57
C TYR A 484 9.58 -23.31 8.49
N PHE A 485 10.26 -24.35 8.00
CA PHE A 485 9.80 -25.13 6.83
C PHE A 485 9.71 -26.64 7.09
N GLY A 486 10.08 -27.12 8.28
CA GLY A 486 10.01 -28.54 8.62
C GLY A 486 11.00 -29.43 7.87
N VAL A 487 12.05 -28.86 7.25
CA VAL A 487 13.07 -29.62 6.51
C VAL A 487 14.19 -30.12 7.44
N GLU A 488 14.57 -31.39 7.33
CA GLU A 488 15.52 -31.98 8.29
C GLU A 488 16.91 -32.18 7.68
N THR A 489 16.96 -32.64 6.43
CA THR A 489 18.21 -33.05 5.76
C THR A 489 18.90 -31.90 5.03
N SER A 490 20.22 -32.02 4.85
CA SER A 490 21.00 -31.02 4.11
C SER A 490 20.56 -30.90 2.65
N ASN A 491 20.08 -31.99 2.03
CA ASN A 491 19.63 -31.99 0.64
C ASN A 491 18.27 -31.26 0.49
N GLU A 492 17.33 -31.51 1.41
CA GLU A 492 16.05 -30.78 1.45
C GLU A 492 16.26 -29.28 1.66
N ILE A 493 17.16 -28.91 2.59
CA ILE A 493 17.52 -27.51 2.81
C ILE A 493 18.13 -26.91 1.53
N GLY A 494 19.03 -27.63 0.84
CA GLY A 494 19.62 -27.17 -0.41
C GLY A 494 18.58 -26.93 -1.51
N LYS A 495 17.63 -27.85 -1.67
CA LYS A 495 16.53 -27.72 -2.64
C LYS A 495 15.62 -26.54 -2.29
N LEU A 496 15.20 -26.44 -1.03
CA LEU A 496 14.37 -25.33 -0.54
C LEU A 496 15.04 -23.97 -0.76
N LYS A 497 16.35 -23.86 -0.53
CA LYS A 497 17.11 -22.63 -0.79
C LYS A 497 17.08 -22.23 -2.26
N ASN A 498 17.25 -23.19 -3.17
CA ASN A 498 17.14 -22.94 -4.61
C ASN A 498 15.72 -22.50 -5.00
N ASP A 499 14.69 -23.17 -4.48
CA ASP A 499 13.29 -22.82 -4.75
C ASP A 499 12.96 -21.41 -4.22
N LEU A 500 13.43 -21.07 -3.02
CA LEU A 500 13.31 -19.73 -2.44
C LEU A 500 14.03 -18.68 -3.29
N ALA A 501 15.26 -18.94 -3.71
CA ALA A 501 16.05 -18.01 -4.52
C ALA A 501 15.39 -17.75 -5.88
N GLN A 502 14.92 -18.81 -6.56
CA GLN A 502 14.21 -18.69 -7.84
C GLN A 502 12.94 -17.86 -7.69
N LYS A 503 12.05 -18.21 -6.74
CA LYS A 503 10.79 -17.49 -6.55
C LYS A 503 10.97 -16.07 -6.06
N TYR A 504 12.03 -15.80 -5.30
CA TYR A 504 12.35 -14.44 -4.87
C TYR A 504 12.85 -13.60 -6.04
N LEU A 505 13.70 -14.17 -6.91
CA LEU A 505 14.16 -13.51 -8.14
C LEU A 505 12.99 -13.24 -9.10
N GLU A 506 12.11 -14.21 -9.32
CA GLU A 506 10.85 -14.00 -10.06
C GLU A 506 10.08 -12.83 -9.45
N GLY A 507 9.93 -12.77 -8.13
CA GLY A 507 9.24 -11.67 -7.46
C GLY A 507 9.91 -10.31 -7.62
N LEU A 508 11.24 -10.24 -7.58
CA LEU A 508 11.97 -8.99 -7.84
C LEU A 508 11.71 -8.49 -9.27
N CYS A 509 11.71 -9.39 -10.27
CA CYS A 509 11.37 -9.04 -11.64
C CYS A 509 9.90 -8.61 -11.78
N TRP A 510 8.98 -9.32 -11.11
CA TRP A 510 7.55 -9.01 -11.13
C TRP A 510 7.29 -7.61 -10.57
N VAL A 511 7.87 -7.28 -9.41
CA VAL A 511 7.70 -5.97 -8.76
C VAL A 511 8.29 -4.87 -9.62
N LEU A 512 9.50 -5.07 -10.15
CA LEU A 512 10.15 -4.08 -11.00
C LEU A 512 9.30 -3.79 -12.26
N GLN A 513 8.78 -4.82 -12.91
CA GLN A 513 7.88 -4.64 -14.05
C GLN A 513 6.59 -3.91 -13.68
N CYS A 514 5.98 -4.26 -12.54
CA CYS A 514 4.75 -3.65 -12.05
C CYS A 514 4.89 -2.13 -11.79
N TYR A 515 6.08 -1.68 -11.38
CA TYR A 515 6.36 -0.28 -11.07
C TYR A 515 6.68 0.54 -12.33
N PHE A 516 7.46 -0.01 -13.26
CA PHE A 516 7.94 0.71 -14.45
C PHE A 516 7.08 0.51 -15.71
N ALA A 517 6.26 -0.53 -15.75
CA ALA A 517 5.41 -0.89 -16.88
C ALA A 517 4.00 -1.27 -16.40
N ASP A 518 3.46 -2.41 -16.81
CA ASP A 518 2.16 -2.92 -16.34
C ASP A 518 2.34 -4.25 -15.59
N VAL A 519 1.27 -4.73 -14.96
CA VAL A 519 1.27 -6.01 -14.24
C VAL A 519 1.65 -7.15 -15.20
N PRO A 520 2.78 -7.86 -14.99
CA PRO A 520 3.21 -8.92 -15.90
C PRO A 520 2.39 -10.20 -15.82
N SER A 521 1.84 -10.48 -14.64
CA SER A 521 0.96 -11.62 -14.39
C SER A 521 0.10 -11.32 -13.19
N TRP A 522 -1.20 -11.42 -13.38
CA TRP A 522 -2.22 -11.32 -12.37
C TRP A 522 -2.30 -12.57 -11.50
N SER A 523 -1.95 -13.77 -12.01
CA SER A 523 -1.95 -15.02 -11.23
C SER A 523 -0.68 -15.27 -10.42
N TRP A 524 0.46 -14.66 -10.80
CA TRP A 524 1.72 -14.87 -10.08
C TRP A 524 1.65 -14.41 -8.62
N TYR A 525 2.29 -15.16 -7.72
CA TYR A 525 2.46 -14.81 -6.32
C TYR A 525 3.75 -15.43 -5.75
N TYR A 526 4.26 -14.87 -4.66
CA TYR A 526 5.37 -15.46 -3.91
C TYR A 526 4.86 -16.53 -2.92
N PRO A 527 5.24 -17.82 -3.07
CA PRO A 527 4.60 -18.92 -2.35
C PRO A 527 5.16 -19.18 -0.94
N PHE A 528 6.05 -18.32 -0.44
CA PHE A 528 6.68 -18.49 0.87
C PHE A 528 6.41 -17.30 1.80
N TYR A 529 6.48 -17.53 3.11
CA TYR A 529 6.22 -16.47 4.10
C TYR A 529 7.44 -15.62 4.45
N VAL A 530 8.63 -16.10 4.09
CA VAL A 530 9.90 -15.46 4.39
C VAL A 530 10.73 -15.37 3.12
N ALA A 531 11.52 -14.31 3.02
CA ALA A 531 12.53 -14.17 1.97
C ALA A 531 13.71 -15.10 2.26
N PRO A 532 14.50 -15.48 1.23
CA PRO A 532 15.81 -16.08 1.43
C PRO A 532 16.75 -15.13 2.16
N PHE A 533 17.82 -15.70 2.73
CA PHE A 533 18.97 -14.94 3.18
C PHE A 533 19.77 -14.44 1.97
N VAL A 534 20.47 -13.30 2.11
CA VAL A 534 21.26 -12.71 1.02
C VAL A 534 22.32 -13.69 0.54
N SER A 535 22.97 -14.37 1.48
CA SER A 535 23.99 -15.39 1.18
C SER A 535 23.46 -16.65 0.48
N ASP A 536 22.15 -16.85 0.45
CA ASP A 536 21.49 -17.95 -0.28
C ASP A 536 21.05 -17.52 -1.69
N LEU A 537 21.12 -16.22 -2.03
CA LEU A 537 20.86 -15.66 -3.37
C LEU A 537 22.09 -15.78 -4.28
N LYS A 538 22.36 -17.01 -4.74
CA LYS A 538 23.50 -17.36 -5.60
C LYS A 538 23.06 -18.29 -6.73
N GLY A 539 23.87 -18.36 -7.79
CA GLY A 539 23.57 -19.12 -9.00
C GLY A 539 22.31 -18.60 -9.70
N LEU A 540 22.05 -17.29 -9.62
CA LEU A 540 20.79 -16.71 -10.09
C LEU A 540 20.68 -16.74 -11.61
N SER A 541 21.82 -16.66 -12.29
CA SER A 541 21.92 -16.68 -13.76
C SER A 541 21.44 -18.00 -14.39
N GLN A 542 21.23 -19.06 -13.60
CA GLN A 542 20.70 -20.33 -14.09
C GLN A 542 19.17 -20.33 -14.26
N PHE A 543 18.47 -19.34 -13.68
CA PHE A 543 17.02 -19.29 -13.68
C PHE A 543 16.51 -18.50 -14.89
N GLU A 544 15.59 -19.10 -15.63
CA GLU A 544 14.84 -18.42 -16.68
C GLU A 544 13.50 -17.94 -16.12
N ILE A 545 13.22 -16.64 -16.26
CA ILE A 545 12.03 -16.00 -15.68
C ILE A 545 11.04 -15.74 -16.79
N HIS A 546 9.83 -16.28 -16.62
CA HIS A 546 8.73 -16.10 -17.56
C HIS A 546 7.44 -15.87 -16.77
N PHE A 547 6.65 -14.88 -17.19
CA PHE A 547 5.35 -14.58 -16.62
C PHE A 547 4.23 -14.95 -17.60
N THR A 548 3.11 -15.45 -17.05
CA THR A 548 1.91 -15.72 -17.82
C THR A 548 1.13 -14.43 -18.00
N MET A 549 0.91 -14.03 -19.26
CA MET A 549 0.03 -12.90 -19.60
C MET A 549 -1.42 -13.34 -19.47
N ASP A 550 -2.00 -13.10 -18.30
CA ASP A 550 -3.35 -13.50 -17.89
C ASP A 550 -4.21 -12.26 -17.57
N LYS A 551 -5.37 -12.48 -16.95
CA LYS A 551 -6.35 -11.44 -16.64
C LYS A 551 -6.62 -11.38 -15.14
N PRO A 552 -7.03 -10.22 -14.61
CA PRO A 552 -7.49 -10.11 -13.23
C PRO A 552 -8.63 -11.10 -12.96
N LEU A 553 -8.69 -11.57 -11.72
CA LEU A 553 -9.86 -12.28 -11.20
C LEU A 553 -11.12 -11.41 -11.31
N ARG A 554 -12.30 -12.03 -11.24
CA ARG A 554 -13.54 -11.24 -11.11
C ARG A 554 -13.70 -10.77 -9.66
N PRO A 555 -14.43 -9.67 -9.42
CA PRO A 555 -14.62 -9.15 -8.07
C PRO A 555 -15.08 -10.19 -7.04
N PHE A 556 -16.02 -11.09 -7.39
CA PHE A 556 -16.50 -12.11 -6.46
C PHE A 556 -15.49 -13.25 -6.24
N ASP A 557 -14.67 -13.57 -7.25
CA ASP A 557 -13.58 -14.54 -7.09
C ASP A 557 -12.54 -13.99 -6.10
N GLN A 558 -12.17 -12.71 -6.21
CA GLN A 558 -11.30 -12.05 -5.23
C GLN A 558 -11.92 -12.05 -3.83
N LEU A 559 -13.20 -11.66 -3.69
CA LEU A 559 -13.87 -11.64 -2.39
C LEU A 559 -13.84 -13.02 -1.71
N MET A 560 -14.09 -14.09 -2.46
CA MET A 560 -13.97 -15.46 -1.96
C MET A 560 -12.55 -15.80 -1.49
N ALA A 561 -11.54 -15.24 -2.15
CA ALA A 561 -10.15 -15.49 -1.82
C ALA A 561 -9.61 -14.64 -0.66
N VAL A 562 -10.20 -13.48 -0.35
CA VAL A 562 -9.65 -12.58 0.68
C VAL A 562 -10.50 -12.47 1.95
N LEU A 563 -11.81 -12.69 1.86
CA LEU A 563 -12.69 -12.49 3.01
C LEU A 563 -12.72 -13.68 3.98
N PRO A 564 -12.78 -13.43 5.29
CA PRO A 564 -13.12 -14.44 6.28
C PRO A 564 -14.62 -14.77 6.24
N ALA A 565 -15.00 -15.95 6.74
CA ALA A 565 -16.39 -16.41 6.73
C ALA A 565 -17.36 -15.47 7.46
N GLN A 566 -16.89 -14.78 8.51
CA GLN A 566 -17.65 -13.78 9.28
C GLN A 566 -18.14 -12.62 8.40
N SER A 567 -17.35 -12.23 7.40
CA SER A 567 -17.68 -11.18 6.42
C SER A 567 -18.42 -11.73 5.19
N GLY A 568 -18.89 -12.97 5.21
CA GLY A 568 -19.64 -13.60 4.11
C GLY A 568 -20.95 -12.87 3.75
N ARG A 569 -21.40 -11.90 4.56
CA ARG A 569 -22.52 -11.01 4.24
C ARG A 569 -22.24 -10.10 3.04
N ALA A 570 -20.98 -9.77 2.79
CA ALA A 570 -20.56 -8.93 1.67
C ALA A 570 -20.69 -9.62 0.29
N LEU A 571 -20.82 -10.95 0.29
CA LEU A 571 -21.01 -11.78 -0.90
C LEU A 571 -22.50 -12.10 -1.16
N PRO A 572 -22.88 -12.36 -2.44
CA PRO A 572 -24.17 -12.91 -2.82
C PRO A 572 -24.56 -14.16 -2.02
N LYS A 573 -25.86 -14.41 -1.89
CA LYS A 573 -26.37 -15.56 -1.11
C LYS A 573 -25.85 -16.90 -1.62
N CYS A 574 -25.69 -17.07 -2.94
CA CYS A 574 -25.15 -18.31 -3.51
C CYS A 574 -23.66 -18.54 -3.16
N TYR A 575 -22.85 -17.48 -3.12
CA TYR A 575 -21.43 -17.54 -2.72
C TYR A 575 -21.26 -17.77 -1.23
N ARG A 576 -22.12 -17.17 -0.38
CA ARG A 576 -22.08 -17.37 1.08
C ARG A 576 -22.23 -18.84 1.47
N LYS A 577 -23.01 -19.61 0.71
CA LYS A 577 -23.14 -21.06 0.92
C LYS A 577 -21.80 -21.79 0.77
N LEU A 578 -20.89 -21.31 -0.08
CA LEU A 578 -19.58 -21.92 -0.28
C LEU A 578 -18.66 -21.70 0.93
N MET A 579 -18.74 -20.54 1.58
CA MET A 579 -17.95 -20.24 2.79
C MET A 579 -18.39 -21.02 4.02
N ALA A 580 -19.66 -21.44 4.07
CA ALA A 580 -20.24 -22.13 5.23
C ALA A 580 -20.11 -23.66 5.19
N ARG A 581 -19.68 -24.25 4.07
CA ARG A 581 -19.57 -25.70 3.91
C ARG A 581 -18.24 -26.21 4.46
N GLU A 582 -18.31 -27.17 5.37
CA GLU A 582 -17.16 -27.97 5.82
C GLU A 582 -16.84 -29.10 4.81
N GLU A 583 -16.76 -28.77 3.52
CA GLU A 583 -16.31 -29.71 2.49
C GLU A 583 -14.81 -29.54 2.20
N PRO A 584 -14.07 -30.61 1.86
CA PRO A 584 -12.64 -30.53 1.56
C PRO A 584 -12.28 -29.53 0.46
N LYS A 585 -13.20 -29.29 -0.50
CA LYS A 585 -13.01 -28.32 -1.59
C LYS A 585 -13.19 -26.87 -1.15
N THR A 586 -13.95 -26.61 -0.08
CA THR A 586 -14.27 -25.26 0.39
C THR A 586 -13.52 -24.86 1.67
N GLN A 587 -13.05 -25.84 2.43
CA GLN A 587 -12.26 -25.66 3.65
C GLN A 587 -11.00 -24.77 3.47
N PRO A 588 -10.26 -24.81 2.34
CA PRO A 588 -9.13 -23.92 2.12
C PRO A 588 -9.51 -22.43 2.05
N PHE A 589 -10.75 -22.11 1.64
CA PHE A 589 -11.19 -20.72 1.49
C PHE A 589 -11.44 -20.04 2.84
N CYS A 590 -11.96 -20.78 3.81
CA CYS A 590 -12.30 -20.27 5.14
C CYS A 590 -11.80 -21.22 6.25
N PRO A 591 -10.52 -21.17 6.62
CA PRO A 591 -10.02 -21.98 7.73
C PRO A 591 -10.65 -21.54 9.06
N ASN A 592 -10.95 -22.50 9.94
CA ASN A 592 -11.46 -22.23 11.28
C ASN A 592 -10.44 -21.41 12.09
N LEU A 593 -10.83 -20.19 12.49
CA LEU A 593 -9.99 -19.23 13.21
C LEU A 593 -9.54 -19.70 14.61
N GLN A 594 -10.21 -20.70 15.20
CA GLN A 594 -9.98 -21.13 16.59
C GLN A 594 -8.83 -22.14 16.78
N THR A 595 -8.35 -22.82 15.73
CA THR A 595 -7.68 -24.12 15.91
C THR A 595 -6.15 -24.16 15.97
N ASP A 596 -5.40 -23.06 15.94
CA ASP A 596 -3.91 -23.17 15.98
C ASP A 596 -3.19 -22.07 16.78
N MET A 597 -3.35 -22.14 18.10
CA MET A 597 -2.57 -21.35 19.07
C MET A 597 -1.08 -21.77 19.15
N ASN A 598 -0.65 -22.79 18.39
CA ASN A 598 0.69 -23.37 18.49
C ASN A 598 1.67 -22.80 17.44
N GLY A 599 1.21 -21.98 16.51
CA GLY A 599 2.10 -21.24 15.60
C GLY A 599 2.91 -22.11 14.64
N LYS A 600 2.56 -23.40 14.52
CA LYS A 600 3.31 -24.38 13.71
C LYS A 600 2.79 -24.51 12.29
N HIS A 601 1.55 -24.09 12.01
CA HIS A 601 1.03 -24.06 10.65
C HIS A 601 0.40 -22.68 10.37
N PHE A 602 1.12 -21.87 9.62
CA PHE A 602 0.65 -20.56 9.18
C PHE A 602 -0.53 -20.74 8.20
N PHE A 603 -1.76 -20.63 8.74
CA PHE A 603 -3.05 -21.00 8.13
C PHE A 603 -3.48 -20.20 6.88
N TRP A 604 -2.66 -19.28 6.39
CA TRP A 604 -2.95 -18.46 5.22
C TRP A 604 -2.37 -19.07 3.94
N ASN A 605 -2.44 -20.40 3.82
CA ASN A 605 -2.07 -21.12 2.61
C ASN A 605 -2.68 -20.43 1.38
N VAL A 606 -1.88 -20.33 0.33
CA VAL A 606 -2.30 -19.72 -0.92
C VAL A 606 -3.44 -20.53 -1.50
N ILE A 607 -4.53 -19.86 -1.82
CA ILE A 607 -5.66 -20.48 -2.48
C ILE A 607 -5.25 -20.82 -3.90
N SER A 608 -5.36 -22.11 -4.26
CA SER A 608 -5.21 -22.52 -5.65
C SER A 608 -6.26 -21.83 -6.51
N GLU A 609 -5.82 -21.09 -7.52
CA GLU A 609 -6.70 -20.41 -8.47
C GLU A 609 -7.62 -21.39 -9.18
N GLU A 610 -7.12 -22.57 -9.57
CA GLU A 610 -7.91 -23.62 -10.20
C GLU A 610 -9.05 -24.11 -9.28
N LEU A 611 -8.75 -24.28 -7.99
CA LEU A 611 -9.76 -24.68 -7.00
C LEU A 611 -10.78 -23.55 -6.79
N LEU A 612 -10.34 -22.30 -6.73
CA LEU A 612 -11.22 -21.14 -6.58
C LEU A 612 -12.19 -21.01 -7.76
N LEU A 613 -11.67 -20.97 -8.98
CA LEU A 613 -12.46 -20.75 -10.18
C LEU A 613 -13.42 -21.92 -10.46
N SER A 614 -13.02 -23.15 -10.14
CA SER A 614 -13.92 -24.30 -10.25
C SER A 614 -15.09 -24.22 -9.26
N ALA A 615 -14.87 -23.73 -8.03
CA ALA A 615 -15.92 -23.57 -7.04
C ALA A 615 -16.88 -22.40 -7.36
N THR A 616 -16.35 -21.24 -7.81
CA THR A 616 -17.19 -20.04 -8.06
C THR A 616 -18.04 -20.17 -9.33
N LYS A 617 -17.59 -20.93 -10.33
CA LYS A 617 -18.32 -21.18 -11.57
C LYS A 617 -19.70 -21.83 -11.36
N GLU A 618 -19.87 -22.62 -10.30
CA GLU A 618 -21.18 -23.20 -9.95
C GLU A 618 -22.11 -22.14 -9.36
N ALA A 619 -21.59 -21.27 -8.49
CA ALA A 619 -22.37 -20.21 -7.83
C ALA A 619 -22.79 -19.09 -8.79
N ASP A 620 -22.01 -18.83 -9.85
CA ASP A 620 -22.31 -17.83 -10.89
C ASP A 620 -23.70 -18.04 -11.54
N ARG A 621 -24.18 -19.29 -11.62
CA ARG A 621 -25.46 -19.62 -12.27
C ARG A 621 -26.68 -19.11 -11.51
N GLU A 622 -26.52 -18.81 -10.22
CA GLU A 622 -27.59 -18.33 -9.34
C GLU A 622 -27.58 -16.80 -9.17
N LEU A 623 -26.66 -16.08 -9.84
CA LEU A 623 -26.54 -14.63 -9.70
C LEU A 623 -27.72 -13.89 -10.33
N SER A 624 -28.21 -12.87 -9.63
CA SER A 624 -29.12 -11.89 -10.22
C SER A 624 -28.41 -11.00 -11.24
N VAL A 625 -29.18 -10.34 -12.11
CA VAL A 625 -28.63 -9.42 -13.14
C VAL A 625 -27.77 -8.31 -12.51
N HIS A 626 -28.19 -7.75 -11.39
CA HIS A 626 -27.42 -6.72 -10.67
C HIS A 626 -26.11 -7.29 -10.12
N GLU A 627 -26.12 -8.50 -9.54
CA GLU A 627 -24.90 -9.13 -9.05
C GLU A 627 -23.94 -9.52 -10.19
N MET A 628 -24.46 -9.96 -11.34
CA MET A 628 -23.64 -10.19 -12.54
C MET A 628 -22.94 -8.91 -13.01
N ARG A 629 -23.65 -7.77 -13.04
CA ARG A 629 -23.07 -6.46 -13.37
C ARG A 629 -21.96 -6.06 -12.38
N ARG A 630 -22.20 -6.25 -11.07
CA ARG A 630 -21.21 -5.99 -10.01
C ARG A 630 -19.99 -6.91 -10.10
N ASN A 631 -20.14 -8.12 -10.66
CA ASN A 631 -19.06 -9.08 -10.88
C ASN A 631 -18.33 -8.89 -12.24
N THR A 632 -18.58 -7.80 -12.96
CA THR A 632 -17.98 -7.55 -14.28
C THR A 632 -16.96 -6.42 -14.22
N THR A 633 -15.87 -6.56 -14.98
CA THR A 633 -14.86 -5.52 -15.17
C THR A 633 -15.43 -4.32 -15.94
N ARG A 634 -15.14 -3.11 -15.47
CA ARG A 634 -15.54 -1.84 -16.10
C ARG A 634 -14.33 -1.08 -16.66
N GLN A 635 -14.63 -0.02 -17.39
CA GLN A 635 -13.68 0.97 -17.86
C GLN A 635 -13.85 2.26 -17.06
N GLU A 636 -12.84 3.12 -17.10
CA GLU A 636 -12.86 4.41 -16.41
C GLU A 636 -13.94 5.33 -17.00
N LYS A 637 -14.47 6.24 -16.18
CA LYS A 637 -15.41 7.28 -16.63
C LYS A 637 -14.75 8.64 -16.56
N ILE A 638 -14.90 9.45 -17.60
CA ILE A 638 -14.51 10.85 -17.60
C ILE A 638 -15.74 11.75 -17.49
N PHE A 639 -15.61 12.84 -16.74
CA PHE A 639 -16.63 13.86 -16.52
C PHE A 639 -16.04 15.24 -16.80
N LEU A 640 -16.84 16.11 -17.40
CA LEU A 640 -16.50 17.50 -17.64
C LEU A 640 -17.77 18.34 -17.82
N LYS A 641 -17.64 19.66 -17.69
CA LYS A 641 -18.72 20.61 -17.99
C LYS A 641 -18.72 20.96 -19.47
N ARG A 642 -19.82 20.66 -20.17
CA ARG A 642 -19.89 20.71 -21.65
C ARG A 642 -19.35 22.01 -22.25
N ASP A 643 -19.83 23.15 -21.78
CA ASP A 643 -19.50 24.46 -22.38
C ASP A 643 -18.19 25.08 -21.84
N SER A 644 -17.54 24.44 -20.88
CA SER A 644 -16.35 25.00 -20.20
C SER A 644 -15.07 24.24 -20.51
N ASN A 645 -15.16 23.14 -21.27
CA ASN A 645 -14.03 22.32 -21.66
C ASN A 645 -14.15 21.97 -23.15
N ALA A 646 -13.04 22.10 -23.89
CA ALA A 646 -13.04 21.89 -25.34
C ALA A 646 -13.48 20.47 -25.76
N LEU A 647 -13.24 19.46 -24.92
CA LEU A 647 -13.71 18.09 -25.16
C LEU A 647 -15.22 17.93 -25.07
N GLY A 648 -15.95 18.87 -24.44
CA GLY A 648 -17.41 18.78 -24.29
C GLY A 648 -18.18 18.84 -25.60
N HIS A 649 -17.56 19.31 -26.68
CA HIS A 649 -18.12 19.32 -28.03
C HIS A 649 -17.73 18.09 -28.87
N ASN A 650 -17.01 17.12 -28.28
CA ASN A 650 -16.72 15.85 -28.96
C ASN A 650 -18.02 15.10 -29.28
N GLU A 651 -18.06 14.47 -30.44
CA GLU A 651 -19.23 13.72 -30.96
C GLU A 651 -19.71 12.62 -30.00
N VAL A 652 -18.82 12.07 -29.18
CA VAL A 652 -19.15 11.04 -28.16
C VAL A 652 -20.16 11.55 -27.13
N PHE A 653 -20.19 12.86 -26.85
CA PHE A 653 -21.15 13.46 -25.93
C PHE A 653 -22.46 13.90 -26.61
N VAL A 654 -22.62 13.62 -27.91
CA VAL A 654 -23.82 13.95 -28.69
C VAL A 654 -24.60 12.66 -29.01
N PRO A 655 -25.85 12.52 -28.55
CA PRO A 655 -26.65 11.33 -28.85
C PRO A 655 -26.93 11.22 -30.35
N THR A 656 -26.42 10.18 -31.01
CA THR A 656 -26.79 9.85 -32.38
C THR A 656 -27.69 8.60 -32.41
N PRO A 657 -28.99 8.73 -32.75
CA PRO A 657 -29.94 7.62 -32.68
C PRO A 657 -29.75 6.52 -33.74
N TYR A 658 -28.79 6.68 -34.67
CA TYR A 658 -28.67 5.81 -35.86
C TYR A 658 -27.26 5.24 -36.09
N SER A 659 -26.30 5.50 -35.21
CA SER A 659 -24.92 5.02 -35.35
C SER A 659 -24.53 4.19 -34.13
N PRO A 660 -23.88 3.03 -34.30
CA PRO A 660 -23.35 2.29 -33.16
C PRO A 660 -22.34 3.19 -32.40
N PRO A 661 -22.27 3.10 -31.06
CA PRO A 661 -21.31 3.85 -30.27
C PRO A 661 -19.90 3.55 -30.77
N GLN A 662 -19.25 4.55 -31.35
CA GLN A 662 -17.93 4.42 -31.94
C GLN A 662 -16.90 5.07 -31.00
N LYS A 663 -15.82 4.34 -30.73
CA LYS A 663 -14.68 4.81 -29.95
C LYS A 663 -13.97 5.94 -30.74
N ALA A 664 -13.86 7.14 -30.17
CA ALA A 664 -13.24 8.30 -30.80
C ALA A 664 -11.94 8.71 -30.07
N PRO A 665 -10.86 9.11 -30.79
CA PRO A 665 -9.63 9.57 -30.15
C PRO A 665 -9.82 10.94 -29.50
N ILE A 666 -9.06 11.18 -28.43
CA ILE A 666 -8.94 12.48 -27.79
C ILE A 666 -7.84 13.28 -28.49
N ASP A 667 -8.12 14.53 -28.83
CA ASP A 667 -7.09 15.49 -29.26
C ASP A 667 -6.29 15.94 -28.03
N SER A 668 -5.08 15.40 -27.89
CA SER A 668 -4.17 15.70 -26.78
C SER A 668 -3.67 17.13 -26.79
N ALA A 669 -3.52 17.75 -27.97
CA ALA A 669 -3.05 19.13 -28.08
C ALA A 669 -4.09 20.13 -27.53
N MET A 670 -5.38 19.81 -27.69
CA MET A 670 -6.46 20.65 -27.17
C MET A 670 -6.81 20.38 -25.71
N SER A 671 -6.77 19.12 -25.28
CA SER A 671 -7.25 18.72 -23.94
C SER A 671 -6.15 18.55 -22.90
N GLY A 672 -4.90 18.41 -23.33
CA GLY A 672 -3.77 18.10 -22.48
C GLY A 672 -3.72 16.65 -21.98
N ILE A 673 -4.64 15.78 -22.43
CA ILE A 673 -4.61 14.33 -22.18
C ILE A 673 -4.85 13.57 -23.48
N GLY A 674 -4.20 12.42 -23.66
CA GLY A 674 -4.49 11.49 -24.75
C GLY A 674 -5.41 10.35 -24.32
N GLY A 675 -5.81 9.53 -25.28
CA GLY A 675 -6.64 8.35 -25.09
C GLY A 675 -7.83 8.33 -26.03
N TRP A 676 -8.89 7.63 -25.63
CA TRP A 676 -10.12 7.52 -26.42
C TRP A 676 -11.36 7.60 -25.54
N LEU A 677 -12.46 8.05 -26.15
CA LEU A 677 -13.78 8.14 -25.56
C LEU A 677 -14.75 7.20 -26.26
N SER A 678 -15.72 6.67 -25.53
CA SER A 678 -16.88 5.97 -26.09
C SER A 678 -18.15 6.43 -25.38
N PRO A 679 -19.29 6.51 -26.08
CA PRO A 679 -20.58 6.67 -25.42
C PRO A 679 -20.83 5.48 -24.49
N HIS A 680 -21.64 5.67 -23.45
CA HIS A 680 -22.00 4.60 -22.53
C HIS A 680 -22.77 3.49 -23.28
N GLY A 681 -22.43 2.23 -23.01
CA GLY A 681 -23.08 1.07 -23.63
C GLY A 681 -24.28 0.61 -22.82
N GLY A 682 -25.51 0.86 -23.28
CA GLY A 682 -26.74 0.30 -22.72
C GLY A 682 -27.52 1.23 -21.79
N ASN A 683 -28.73 0.82 -21.38
CA ASN A 683 -29.78 1.55 -20.63
C ASN A 683 -29.38 2.18 -19.26
N ASP A 684 -28.09 2.35 -18.93
CA ASP A 684 -27.66 3.06 -17.72
C ASP A 684 -27.86 4.59 -17.83
N ASP A 685 -28.27 5.09 -19.01
CA ASP A 685 -28.69 6.47 -19.17
C ASP A 685 -30.19 6.63 -18.85
N GLY A 686 -30.50 6.85 -17.58
CA GLY A 686 -31.63 7.69 -17.17
C GLY A 686 -31.42 9.18 -17.52
N LEU A 687 -30.68 9.49 -18.59
CA LEU A 687 -30.05 10.79 -18.87
C LEU A 687 -30.64 11.49 -20.11
N ILE A 688 -31.96 11.47 -20.26
CA ILE A 688 -32.67 12.25 -21.29
C ILE A 688 -33.33 13.53 -20.71
N SER A 689 -33.46 13.65 -19.38
CA SER A 689 -33.89 14.90 -18.74
C SER A 689 -32.76 15.38 -17.83
N GLY A 690 -32.42 16.68 -17.83
CA GLY A 690 -31.39 17.30 -16.98
C GLY A 690 -31.64 17.23 -15.47
N PHE A 691 -32.19 16.12 -14.99
CA PHE A 691 -32.50 15.74 -13.62
C PHE A 691 -31.58 14.58 -13.21
N PHE A 692 -30.84 14.74 -12.12
CA PHE A 692 -30.00 13.71 -11.53
C PHE A 692 -30.31 13.61 -10.04
N GLY A 693 -30.93 12.50 -9.63
CA GLY A 693 -31.35 12.27 -8.25
C GLY A 693 -30.16 11.94 -7.35
N SER A 694 -30.17 12.43 -6.11
CA SER A 694 -29.14 12.09 -5.14
C SER A 694 -29.23 10.61 -4.72
N PRO A 695 -28.13 9.84 -4.78
CA PRO A 695 -28.09 8.48 -4.21
C PRO A 695 -27.94 8.50 -2.68
N VAL A 696 -27.60 9.64 -2.09
CA VAL A 696 -27.46 9.87 -0.64
C VAL A 696 -28.73 10.51 -0.13
N LYS A 697 -29.32 9.96 0.94
CA LYS A 697 -30.51 10.56 1.56
C LYS A 697 -30.18 11.97 2.05
N ASP A 698 -31.08 12.93 1.81
CA ASP A 698 -31.00 14.34 2.23
C ASP A 698 -30.06 15.28 1.44
N LEU A 699 -29.34 14.80 0.42
CA LEU A 699 -28.66 15.66 -0.55
C LEU A 699 -29.60 16.08 -1.69
N GLN A 700 -29.45 17.33 -2.18
CA GLN A 700 -30.35 17.92 -3.17
C GLN A 700 -30.19 17.28 -4.56
N ASP A 701 -31.32 17.01 -5.22
CA ASP A 701 -31.34 16.59 -6.62
C ASP A 701 -30.86 17.73 -7.54
N SER A 702 -30.09 17.39 -8.57
CA SER A 702 -29.68 18.37 -9.58
C SER A 702 -30.76 18.49 -10.65
N THR A 703 -31.27 19.70 -10.88
CA THR A 703 -32.37 19.98 -11.83
C THR A 703 -31.90 20.66 -13.12
N ASN A 704 -30.60 20.95 -13.24
CA ASN A 704 -29.99 21.57 -14.43
C ASN A 704 -28.57 21.07 -14.64
N ASP A 705 -28.44 19.77 -14.90
CA ASP A 705 -27.14 19.13 -15.04
C ASP A 705 -26.49 19.41 -16.40
N GLN A 706 -25.42 20.21 -16.39
CA GLN A 706 -24.59 20.56 -17.55
C GLN A 706 -23.30 19.73 -17.62
N ALA A 707 -23.12 18.77 -16.71
CA ALA A 707 -22.00 17.83 -16.76
C ALA A 707 -22.30 16.73 -17.79
N VAL A 708 -21.30 16.39 -18.58
CA VAL A 708 -21.34 15.25 -19.50
C VAL A 708 -20.34 14.19 -19.05
N SER A 709 -20.62 12.94 -19.39
CA SER A 709 -19.72 11.83 -19.10
C SER A 709 -19.64 10.85 -20.26
N ALA A 710 -18.51 10.16 -20.34
CA ALA A 710 -18.24 9.13 -21.33
C ALA A 710 -17.35 8.04 -20.72
N THR A 711 -17.30 6.88 -21.35
CA THR A 711 -16.30 5.86 -21.03
C THR A 711 -14.94 6.33 -21.57
N PHE A 712 -13.93 6.34 -20.71
CA PHE A 712 -12.55 6.71 -21.03
C PHE A 712 -11.66 5.48 -21.15
N PHE A 713 -10.82 5.48 -22.18
CA PHE A 713 -9.78 4.50 -22.40
C PHE A 713 -8.45 5.23 -22.44
N ASN A 714 -7.60 4.95 -21.46
CA ASN A 714 -6.22 5.43 -21.42
C ASN A 714 -5.48 5.05 -22.73
N PRO A 715 -4.52 5.86 -23.23
CA PRO A 715 -3.77 5.50 -24.41
C PRO A 715 -3.02 4.18 -24.18
N GLU A 716 -2.88 3.38 -25.23
CA GLU A 716 -2.00 2.21 -25.16
C GLU A 716 -0.57 2.73 -25.02
N ALA A 717 0.07 2.43 -23.89
CA ALA A 717 1.46 2.81 -23.66
C ALA A 717 2.34 2.08 -24.68
N MET A 718 2.74 2.79 -25.74
CA MET A 718 3.51 2.15 -26.82
C MET A 718 4.87 1.67 -26.32
N ASN A 719 5.53 2.40 -25.40
CA ASN A 719 6.72 1.99 -24.63
C ASN A 719 6.94 2.91 -23.41
N PRO A 720 7.23 2.40 -22.21
CA PRO A 720 7.75 3.21 -21.10
C PRO A 720 9.04 3.95 -21.51
N ILE A 721 9.15 5.23 -21.16
CA ILE A 721 10.33 6.06 -21.41
C ILE A 721 11.16 6.14 -20.12
N PRO A 722 12.31 5.45 -20.04
CA PRO A 722 13.11 5.37 -18.82
C PRO A 722 14.02 6.59 -18.70
N GLY A 723 13.46 7.69 -18.21
CA GLY A 723 14.19 8.94 -17.99
C GLY A 723 13.32 10.18 -18.17
N LEU A 724 13.96 11.35 -18.12
CA LEU A 724 13.28 12.62 -18.34
C LEU A 724 12.90 12.77 -19.82
N LEU A 725 11.73 13.35 -20.06
CA LEU A 725 11.29 13.72 -21.40
C LEU A 725 12.11 14.91 -21.95
N GLU A 726 12.24 14.98 -23.27
CA GLU A 726 12.85 16.12 -23.94
C GLU A 726 12.07 17.40 -23.60
N ASN A 727 12.79 18.51 -23.35
CA ASN A 727 12.24 19.81 -22.91
C ASN A 727 11.67 19.86 -21.47
N ALA A 728 11.88 18.83 -20.66
CA ALA A 728 11.61 18.90 -19.22
C ALA A 728 12.52 19.94 -18.54
N ARG A 729 11.93 20.85 -17.76
CA ARG A 729 12.65 21.93 -17.06
C ARG A 729 12.93 21.52 -15.63
N VAL A 730 14.15 21.07 -15.38
CA VAL A 730 14.61 20.76 -14.03
C VAL A 730 14.73 22.08 -13.23
N PRO A 731 14.10 22.19 -12.04
CA PRO A 731 14.25 23.35 -11.17
C PRO A 731 15.72 23.64 -10.79
N GLU A 732 16.00 24.87 -10.38
CA GLU A 732 17.31 25.20 -9.80
C GLU A 732 17.56 24.37 -8.54
N LYS A 733 18.76 23.79 -8.45
CA LYS A 733 19.14 22.95 -7.32
C LYS A 733 19.30 23.79 -6.06
N THR A 734 18.69 23.33 -4.99
CA THR A 734 18.70 23.99 -3.67
C THR A 734 19.47 23.19 -2.63
N VAL A 735 19.73 21.90 -2.88
CA VAL A 735 20.37 20.98 -1.95
C VAL A 735 21.88 20.92 -2.15
N THR A 736 22.63 20.88 -1.05
CA THR A 736 24.07 20.66 -1.01
C THR A 736 24.44 19.44 -0.16
N GLY A 737 25.70 18.97 -0.26
CA GLY A 737 26.18 17.86 0.56
C GLY A 737 26.19 18.13 2.07
N ALA A 738 26.08 19.41 2.49
CA ALA A 738 25.96 19.78 3.91
C ALA A 738 24.55 19.49 4.47
N ASP A 739 23.55 19.41 3.61
CA ASP A 739 22.15 19.16 3.99
C ASP A 739 21.86 17.67 4.21
N ILE A 740 22.84 16.80 3.91
CA ILE A 740 22.74 15.35 4.07
C ILE A 740 23.28 14.93 5.44
N SER A 741 22.39 14.30 6.21
CA SER A 741 22.73 13.69 7.50
C SER A 741 23.64 12.48 7.36
N LYS A 742 24.95 12.63 7.58
CA LYS A 742 25.91 11.51 7.63
C LYS A 742 25.72 10.67 8.90
N ARG A 743 25.70 9.33 8.76
CA ARG A 743 25.56 8.38 9.87
C ARG A 743 26.46 7.16 9.63
N PRO A 744 27.05 6.57 10.69
CA PRO A 744 27.76 5.31 10.54
C PRO A 744 26.79 4.18 10.19
N LEU A 745 27.29 3.14 9.50
CA LEU A 745 26.51 1.93 9.26
C LEU A 745 26.07 1.32 10.59
N TRP A 746 24.82 0.86 10.67
CA TRP A 746 24.24 0.44 11.95
C TRP A 746 25.06 -0.65 12.64
N HIS A 747 25.55 -1.64 11.89
CA HIS A 747 26.32 -2.76 12.45
C HIS A 747 27.68 -2.36 13.04
N THR A 748 28.21 -1.16 12.73
CA THR A 748 29.48 -0.65 13.28
C THR A 748 29.28 0.26 14.50
N TYR A 749 28.05 0.70 14.79
CA TYR A 749 27.76 1.61 15.89
C TYR A 749 27.56 0.85 17.22
N PRO A 750 28.15 1.30 18.35
CA PRO A 750 27.89 0.70 19.67
C PRO A 750 26.49 1.07 20.20
N GLY A 751 25.58 0.10 20.28
CA GLY A 751 24.22 0.27 20.82
C GLY A 751 23.10 0.25 19.77
N LEU A 752 21.87 0.51 20.24
CA LEU A 752 20.64 0.27 19.47
C LEU A 752 20.46 1.24 18.29
N ARG A 753 20.77 2.54 18.47
CA ARG A 753 20.64 3.57 17.43
C ARG A 753 21.75 4.61 17.52
N PRO A 754 22.35 5.02 16.39
CA PRO A 754 23.21 6.19 16.34
C PRO A 754 22.45 7.44 16.78
N PRO A 755 23.13 8.42 17.40
CA PRO A 755 22.50 9.68 17.82
C PRO A 755 21.90 10.39 16.60
N ARG A 756 20.81 11.13 16.82
CA ARG A 756 20.24 11.96 15.75
C ARG A 756 21.28 13.02 15.36
N PRO A 757 21.46 13.29 14.05
CA PRO A 757 22.20 14.46 13.60
C PRO A 757 21.63 15.70 14.29
N LYS A 758 22.51 16.60 14.73
CA LYS A 758 22.12 17.87 15.35
C LYS A 758 21.54 18.83 14.32
#